data_AF-A0A2V6EF92-F1
#
_entry.id   AF-A0A2V6EF92-F1
#
_cell.length_a   1.000
_cell.length_b   1.000
_cell.length_c   1.000
_cell.angle_alpha   90.00
_cell.angle_beta   90.00
_cell.angle_gamma   90.00
#
_symmetry.space_group_name_H-M   'P 1'
#
loop_
_entity.id
_entity.type
_entity.pdbx_description
1 polymer ?
#
loop_
_entity_poly.entity_id
_entity_poly.type
_entity_poly.pdbx_seq_one_letter_code
_entity_poly.pdbx_strand_id
1 'polypeptide(L)'
;MNSATTPIIVALVVQVGLAFAVFHANPKRRSNQCFLLLSLAICAWLANLYFGLSTGVPSIAEFCIREACATGAIIFALVNLLRLTIRNRESRWRYLLKDASWWFAFSIGIVILCQTNFFLKGVRLSVDNTTGLSSPIPIYGAGFSIFGIYFVAATATLIFRLTHDLRTVSGLQRTEMAFIMIGAVATLVSSVPLSLVLKLFVDTSKLVWLGPFRVVLFSLIIAYGISTRKIMDVGLFLRRAISYGVLTAYLLILYGAVWWLVVQVTAALFYSTDHTFAHIAAALACTFAMAPARGFSQSLADRLFVGGRGLDFRDTVSKAAAILESVTTLPDLLRRFATTIGEAVGTDSVTIYLAQRKVFRKSYPVSSLPGTVDQFREEEPLVQWLATYHEPLILEELHRVRATATTFAIRRQLEAAGAAAAVGILSREHLVGIMLLGPRLSGRIYGSTEQSALQVLCGQLAVAIENAELFTEVQNARIYNEILLQNLTTGVVAADADGRITVFNQEAAQIAGLNSNGGERTVEDLPAPLRDVIQITLTSGERQEDREVELRAAAGSTFARASSATFRGQGGELLGALMVVTDITALKRLELQIRRSDRLASLGTLSAGMAHEIKNPLVSIKTFAQLLPERYHESDFRATFSSLIVHEIDRIDSLVNQLLRFARPAKPLLRPMHVHEVLEKTLQLVQHRLYQKEIKLTQTLEASLDTIRA
;
A
#
# COMPACT_ATOMS: atom_id res chain seq x y z
N MET A 1 48.48 -39.15 21.84
CA MET A 1 48.34 -37.75 21.38
C MET A 1 48.81 -36.84 22.50
N ASN A 2 49.83 -36.02 22.26
CA ASN A 2 50.32 -35.06 23.25
C ASN A 2 49.19 -34.08 23.60
N SER A 3 48.90 -33.91 24.88
CA SER A 3 47.85 -33.00 25.35
C SER A 3 48.06 -31.60 24.76
N ALA A 4 49.31 -31.13 24.64
CA ALA A 4 49.72 -29.83 24.12
C ALA A 4 49.42 -29.54 22.64
N THR A 5 49.28 -30.56 21.79
CA THR A 5 49.06 -30.34 20.35
C THR A 5 47.59 -30.45 19.93
N THR A 6 46.74 -30.99 20.80
CA THR A 6 45.29 -31.12 20.59
C THR A 6 44.60 -29.79 20.25
N PRO A 7 44.88 -28.65 20.92
CA PRO A 7 44.26 -27.37 20.60
C PRO A 7 44.58 -26.87 19.18
N ILE A 8 45.79 -27.16 18.70
CA ILE A 8 46.24 -26.72 17.36
C ILE A 8 45.51 -27.49 16.27
N ILE A 9 45.30 -28.80 16.47
CA ILE A 9 44.50 -29.63 15.55
C ILE A 9 43.05 -29.13 15.49
N VAL A 10 42.43 -28.89 16.65
CA VAL A 10 41.06 -28.34 16.72
C VAL A 10 40.99 -27.00 16.00
N ALA A 11 41.94 -26.10 16.26
CA ALA A 11 42.02 -24.80 15.58
C ALA A 11 42.15 -24.95 14.05
N LEU A 12 42.98 -25.89 13.59
CA LEU A 12 43.20 -26.15 12.16
C LEU A 12 41.93 -26.69 11.47
N VAL A 13 41.21 -27.63 12.11
CA VAL A 13 39.92 -28.16 11.60
C VAL A 13 38.88 -27.06 11.50
N VAL A 14 38.74 -26.24 12.55
CA VAL A 14 37.79 -25.10 12.55
C VAL A 14 38.16 -24.10 11.46
N GLN A 15 39.44 -23.79 11.29
CA GLN A 15 39.91 -22.84 10.27
C GLN A 15 39.63 -23.32 8.85
N VAL A 16 39.86 -24.60 8.54
CA VAL A 16 39.54 -25.19 7.23
C VAL A 16 38.04 -25.15 6.98
N GLY A 17 37.22 -25.50 7.98
CA GLY A 17 35.76 -25.41 7.91
C GLY A 17 35.27 -24.00 7.59
N LEU A 18 35.80 -22.99 8.29
CA LEU A 18 35.50 -21.58 8.04
C LEU A 18 35.88 -21.13 6.62
N ALA A 19 37.07 -21.52 6.16
CA ALA A 19 37.56 -21.18 4.84
C ALA A 19 36.63 -21.68 3.73
N PHE A 20 36.20 -22.95 3.84
CA PHE A 20 35.33 -23.58 2.86
C PHE A 20 33.90 -23.03 2.91
N ALA A 21 33.36 -22.80 4.12
CA ALA A 21 32.03 -22.24 4.32
C ALA A 21 31.89 -20.84 3.71
N VAL A 22 32.85 -19.95 3.96
CA VAL A 22 32.85 -18.59 3.39
C VAL A 22 33.02 -18.63 1.86
N PHE A 23 33.87 -19.52 1.35
CA PHE A 23 34.05 -19.68 -0.09
C PHE A 23 32.77 -20.19 -0.79
N HIS A 24 32.09 -21.18 -0.20
CA HIS A 24 30.84 -21.74 -0.73
C HIS A 24 29.67 -20.76 -0.71
N ALA A 25 29.63 -19.85 0.27
CA ALA A 25 28.59 -18.83 0.34
C ALA A 25 28.51 -17.97 -0.94
N ASN A 26 29.65 -17.60 -1.53
CA ASN A 26 29.71 -16.90 -2.82
C ASN A 26 31.12 -16.99 -3.45
N PRO A 27 31.42 -18.00 -4.29
CA PRO A 27 32.77 -18.22 -4.82
C PRO A 27 33.22 -17.17 -5.84
N LYS A 28 32.28 -16.41 -6.43
CA LYS A 28 32.58 -15.31 -7.36
C LYS A 28 32.99 -14.03 -6.64
N ARG A 29 32.71 -13.91 -5.34
CA ARG A 29 33.00 -12.72 -4.56
C ARG A 29 34.48 -12.68 -4.19
N ARG A 30 35.20 -11.63 -4.61
CA ARG A 30 36.66 -11.49 -4.39
C ARG A 30 37.05 -11.51 -2.91
N SER A 31 36.24 -10.93 -2.04
CA SER A 31 36.47 -10.97 -0.59
C SER A 31 36.47 -12.40 -0.03
N ASN A 32 35.60 -13.29 -0.56
CA ASN A 32 35.53 -14.68 -0.12
C ASN A 32 36.74 -15.48 -0.64
N GLN A 33 37.17 -15.21 -1.87
CA GLN A 33 38.42 -15.75 -2.42
C GLN A 33 39.64 -15.30 -1.62
N CYS A 34 39.70 -14.01 -1.24
CA CYS A 34 40.80 -13.47 -0.46
C CYS A 34 40.80 -13.98 0.99
N PHE A 35 39.62 -14.18 1.58
CA PHE A 35 39.47 -14.81 2.89
C PHE A 35 39.91 -16.29 2.88
N LEU A 36 39.66 -17.01 1.78
CA LEU A 36 40.19 -18.37 1.59
C LEU A 36 41.73 -18.35 1.56
N LEU A 37 42.36 -17.45 0.82
CA LEU A 37 43.83 -17.31 0.80
C LEU A 37 44.39 -16.97 2.18
N LEU A 38 43.76 -16.03 2.89
CA LEU A 38 44.11 -15.68 4.28
C LEU A 38 44.00 -16.89 5.21
N SER A 39 42.92 -17.66 5.09
CA SER A 39 42.68 -18.84 5.91
C SER A 39 43.68 -19.96 5.61
N LEU A 40 44.07 -20.15 4.35
CA LEU A 40 45.13 -21.10 3.98
C LEU A 40 46.48 -20.71 4.57
N ALA A 41 46.84 -19.43 4.58
CA ALA A 41 48.06 -18.95 5.22
C ALA A 41 48.03 -19.17 6.75
N ILE A 42 46.86 -18.97 7.39
CA ILE A 42 46.66 -19.27 8.82
C ILE A 42 46.77 -20.78 9.09
N CYS A 43 46.22 -21.63 8.22
CA CYS A 43 46.37 -23.08 8.33
C CYS A 43 47.83 -23.51 8.19
N ALA A 44 48.58 -22.93 7.26
CA ALA A 44 50.01 -23.18 7.11
C ALA A 44 50.78 -22.77 8.37
N TRP A 45 50.45 -21.61 8.95
CA TRP A 45 51.02 -21.16 10.23
C TRP A 45 50.72 -22.13 11.38
N LEU A 46 49.47 -22.57 11.54
CA LEU A 46 49.06 -23.54 12.57
C LEU A 46 49.73 -24.92 12.36
N ALA A 47 49.84 -25.37 11.11
CA ALA A 47 50.52 -26.62 10.78
C ALA A 47 52.02 -26.56 11.14
N ASN A 48 52.70 -25.45 10.81
CA ASN A 48 54.09 -25.23 11.19
C ASN A 48 54.27 -25.21 12.72
N LEU A 49 53.32 -24.62 13.45
CA LEU A 49 53.33 -24.62 14.92
C LEU A 49 53.12 -26.05 15.49
N TYR A 50 52.23 -26.84 14.89
CA TYR A 50 51.98 -28.24 15.26
C TYR A 50 53.22 -29.11 15.04
N PHE A 51 53.83 -29.05 13.85
CA PHE A 51 55.03 -29.82 13.54
C PHE A 51 56.22 -29.38 14.41
N GLY A 52 56.40 -28.06 14.62
CA GLY A 52 57.46 -27.55 15.49
C GLY A 52 57.37 -28.08 16.92
N LEU A 53 56.17 -28.15 17.49
CA LEU A 53 55.94 -28.62 18.87
C LEU A 53 55.86 -30.15 19.02
N SER A 54 55.70 -30.90 17.92
CA SER A 54 55.60 -32.37 17.95
C SER A 54 56.90 -33.08 17.59
N THR A 55 57.87 -32.37 17.02
CA THR A 55 59.16 -32.97 16.60
C THR A 55 60.15 -33.04 17.77
N GLY A 56 60.85 -34.18 17.88
CA GLY A 56 62.01 -34.35 18.77
C GLY A 56 63.35 -34.00 18.11
N VAL A 57 63.33 -33.51 16.86
CA VAL A 57 64.53 -33.28 16.05
C VAL A 57 64.77 -31.76 15.93
N PRO A 58 65.93 -31.23 16.40
CA PRO A 58 66.19 -29.80 16.40
C PRO A 58 66.14 -29.13 15.01
N SER A 59 66.59 -29.82 13.95
CA SER A 59 66.60 -29.28 12.59
C SER A 59 65.19 -29.09 12.00
N ILE A 60 64.27 -30.00 12.30
CA ILE A 60 62.88 -29.90 11.86
C ILE A 60 62.17 -28.80 12.64
N ALA A 61 62.41 -28.71 13.96
CA ALA A 61 61.88 -27.62 14.78
C ALA A 61 62.37 -26.24 14.30
N GLU A 62 63.65 -26.14 13.91
CA GLU A 62 64.22 -24.91 13.34
C GLU A 62 63.50 -24.52 12.04
N PHE A 63 63.34 -25.46 11.11
CA PHE A 63 62.61 -25.24 9.86
C PHE A 63 61.17 -24.77 10.13
N CYS A 64 60.44 -25.47 11.00
CA CYS A 64 59.05 -25.12 11.35
C CYS A 64 58.92 -23.72 11.95
N ILE A 65 59.89 -23.28 12.78
CA ILE A 65 59.88 -21.93 13.37
C ILE A 65 60.15 -20.87 12.30
N ARG A 66 61.09 -21.11 11.38
CA ARG A 66 61.35 -20.19 10.25
C ARG A 66 60.11 -20.04 9.37
N GLU A 67 59.47 -21.15 9.01
CA GLU A 67 58.24 -21.16 8.21
C GLU A 67 57.03 -20.55 8.94
N ALA A 68 56.91 -20.73 10.25
CA ALA A 68 55.89 -20.07 11.05
C ALA A 68 56.07 -18.54 11.05
N CYS A 69 57.30 -18.03 11.17
CA CYS A 69 57.55 -16.59 11.09
C CYS A 69 57.32 -16.04 9.67
N ALA A 70 57.74 -16.77 8.64
CA ALA A 70 57.53 -16.42 7.23
C ALA A 70 56.04 -16.32 6.87
N THR A 71 55.25 -17.35 7.23
CA THR A 71 53.79 -17.36 7.04
C THR A 71 53.10 -16.23 7.83
N GLY A 72 53.59 -15.91 9.03
CA GLY A 72 53.13 -14.76 9.82
C GLY A 72 53.25 -13.41 9.09
N ALA A 73 54.34 -13.19 8.36
CA ALA A 73 54.51 -11.97 7.55
C ALA A 73 53.51 -11.89 6.38
N ILE A 74 53.28 -13.03 5.71
CA ILE A 74 52.33 -13.12 4.58
C ILE A 74 50.89 -12.84 5.04
N ILE A 75 50.50 -13.24 6.25
CA ILE A 75 49.17 -12.98 6.80
C ILE A 75 48.84 -11.48 6.78
N PHE A 76 49.77 -10.59 7.13
CA PHE A 76 49.53 -9.14 7.09
C PHE A 76 49.26 -8.62 5.67
N ALA A 77 50.03 -9.09 4.68
CA ALA A 77 49.78 -8.75 3.28
C ALA A 77 48.39 -9.23 2.81
N LEU A 78 47.97 -10.43 3.22
CA LEU A 78 46.66 -10.99 2.89
C LEU A 78 45.51 -10.26 3.60
N VAL A 79 45.68 -9.81 4.85
CA VAL A 79 44.68 -8.98 5.54
C VAL A 79 44.54 -7.62 4.84
N ASN A 80 45.64 -6.99 4.41
CA ASN A 80 45.56 -5.76 3.62
C ASN A 80 44.92 -5.98 2.23
N LEU A 81 45.20 -7.12 1.58
CA LEU A 81 44.53 -7.49 0.33
C LEU A 81 43.03 -7.69 0.54
N LEU A 82 42.63 -8.35 1.63
CA LEU A 82 41.24 -8.51 2.02
C LEU A 82 40.56 -7.15 2.21
N ARG A 83 41.18 -6.23 2.96
CA ARG A 83 40.73 -4.83 3.11
C ARG A 83 40.51 -4.16 1.75
N LEU A 84 41.46 -4.27 0.81
CA LEU A 84 41.35 -3.67 -0.52
C LEU A 84 40.21 -4.29 -1.35
N THR A 85 39.98 -5.60 -1.27
CA THR A 85 38.87 -6.26 -1.98
C THR A 85 37.49 -5.82 -1.48
N ILE A 86 37.40 -5.42 -0.20
CA ILE A 86 36.17 -4.88 0.39
C ILE A 86 35.98 -3.41 -0.02
N ARG A 87 37.06 -2.60 0.03
CA ARG A 87 37.04 -1.18 -0.36
C ARG A 87 36.68 -0.99 -1.85
N ASN A 88 37.32 -1.77 -2.72
CA ASN A 88 37.28 -1.59 -4.17
C ASN A 88 36.62 -2.81 -4.84
N ARG A 89 35.31 -2.97 -4.65
CA ARG A 89 34.56 -4.18 -5.03
C ARG A 89 34.54 -4.44 -6.54
N GLU A 90 34.45 -3.38 -7.32
CA GLU A 90 34.34 -3.45 -8.79
C GLU A 90 35.70 -3.63 -9.49
N SER A 91 36.79 -3.26 -8.82
CA SER A 91 38.13 -3.27 -9.42
C SER A 91 38.60 -4.68 -9.77
N ARG A 92 39.25 -4.84 -10.92
CA ARG A 92 39.83 -6.12 -11.36
C ARG A 92 41.01 -6.53 -10.46
N TRP A 93 41.25 -7.84 -10.34
CA TRP A 93 42.34 -8.43 -9.55
C TRP A 93 43.71 -7.79 -9.83
N ARG A 94 43.99 -7.43 -11.10
CA ARG A 94 45.25 -6.76 -11.50
C ARG A 94 45.48 -5.43 -10.78
N TYR A 95 44.44 -4.61 -10.60
CA TYR A 95 44.55 -3.32 -9.90
C TYR A 95 44.71 -3.52 -8.40
N LEU A 96 43.93 -4.43 -7.81
CA LEU A 96 44.02 -4.77 -6.39
C LEU A 96 45.41 -5.29 -6.00
N LEU A 97 46.01 -6.14 -6.83
CA LEU A 97 47.37 -6.66 -6.63
C LEU A 97 48.43 -5.57 -6.82
N LYS A 98 48.23 -4.62 -7.74
CA LYS A 98 49.12 -3.48 -7.92
C LYS A 98 49.12 -2.58 -6.68
N ASP A 99 47.97 -2.29 -6.10
CA ASP A 99 47.85 -1.49 -4.87
C ASP A 99 48.40 -2.22 -3.63
N ALA A 100 48.33 -3.56 -3.62
CA ALA A 100 48.92 -4.39 -2.57
C ALA A 100 50.41 -4.71 -2.77
N SER A 101 51.01 -4.34 -3.91
CA SER A 101 52.37 -4.76 -4.29
C SER A 101 53.44 -4.43 -3.25
N TRP A 102 53.39 -3.24 -2.67
CA TRP A 102 54.32 -2.83 -1.60
C TRP A 102 54.22 -3.75 -0.37
N TRP A 103 53.02 -4.16 0.04
CA TRP A 103 52.84 -5.08 1.16
C TRP A 103 53.43 -6.46 0.86
N PHE A 104 53.22 -6.97 -0.35
CA PHE A 104 53.84 -8.23 -0.77
C PHE A 104 55.37 -8.11 -0.88
N ALA A 105 55.90 -7.01 -1.41
CA ALA A 105 57.35 -6.79 -1.51
C ALA A 105 58.03 -6.77 -0.13
N PHE A 106 57.47 -6.02 0.83
CA PHE A 106 57.98 -6.01 2.21
C PHE A 106 57.87 -7.38 2.88
N SER A 107 56.75 -8.09 2.67
CA SER A 107 56.56 -9.42 3.25
C SER A 107 57.53 -10.44 2.65
N ILE A 108 57.82 -10.39 1.35
CA ILE A 108 58.83 -11.22 0.70
C ILE A 108 60.22 -10.95 1.28
N GLY A 109 60.58 -9.68 1.49
CA GLY A 109 61.85 -9.33 2.15
C GLY A 109 61.98 -9.93 3.55
N ILE A 110 60.90 -9.94 4.33
CA ILE A 110 60.87 -10.58 5.65
C ILE A 110 60.90 -12.11 5.57
N VAL A 111 60.21 -12.71 4.60
CA VAL A 111 60.29 -14.16 4.35
C VAL A 111 61.74 -14.57 4.06
N ILE A 112 62.45 -13.82 3.20
CA ILE A 112 63.87 -14.06 2.91
C ILE A 112 64.71 -13.93 4.18
N LEU A 113 64.48 -12.89 4.99
CA LEU A 113 65.16 -12.69 6.27
C LEU A 113 64.95 -13.89 7.22
N CYS A 114 63.73 -14.42 7.33
CA CYS A 114 63.43 -15.58 8.18
C CYS A 114 64.20 -16.84 7.78
N GLN A 115 64.63 -16.97 6.52
CA GLN A 115 65.43 -18.11 6.05
C GLN A 115 66.93 -17.97 6.31
N THR A 116 67.38 -16.86 6.91
CA THR A 116 68.81 -16.63 7.17
C THR A 116 69.21 -17.06 8.58
N ASN A 117 70.48 -17.46 8.74
CA ASN A 117 71.08 -17.71 10.06
C ASN A 117 71.21 -16.42 10.91
N PHE A 118 70.99 -15.25 10.28
CA PHE A 118 70.92 -13.96 10.97
C PHE A 118 69.61 -13.80 11.76
N PHE A 119 68.54 -14.47 11.33
CA PHE A 119 67.25 -14.46 12.02
C PHE A 119 67.17 -15.51 13.13
N LEU A 120 67.52 -16.77 12.83
CA LEU A 120 67.49 -17.88 13.77
C LEU A 120 68.83 -18.60 13.74
N LYS A 121 69.54 -18.65 14.88
CA LYS A 121 70.86 -19.28 14.99
C LYS A 121 70.78 -20.78 15.30
N GLY A 122 69.64 -21.25 15.80
CA GLY A 122 69.38 -22.64 16.14
C GLY A 122 68.26 -22.78 17.18
N VAL A 123 67.94 -24.02 17.54
CA VAL A 123 66.90 -24.37 18.52
C VAL A 123 67.48 -25.27 19.60
N ARG A 124 67.22 -24.96 20.88
CA ARG A 124 67.51 -25.85 22.01
C ARG A 124 66.24 -26.56 22.42
N LEU A 125 66.27 -27.88 22.47
CA LEU A 125 65.16 -28.66 23.03
C LEU A 125 65.33 -28.67 24.55
N SER A 126 64.41 -28.01 25.26
CA SER A 126 64.30 -28.15 26.71
C SER A 126 63.28 -29.24 26.99
N VAL A 127 63.71 -30.30 27.67
CA VAL A 127 62.81 -31.33 28.17
C VAL A 127 62.24 -30.85 29.49
N ASP A 128 60.93 -30.66 29.55
CA ASP A 128 60.25 -30.32 30.81
C ASP A 128 60.08 -31.59 31.65
N ASN A 129 60.79 -31.66 32.79
CA ASN A 129 60.87 -32.84 33.65
C ASN A 129 59.52 -33.25 34.27
N THR A 130 58.49 -32.40 34.20
CA THR A 130 57.15 -32.66 34.76
C THR A 130 56.15 -33.21 33.75
N THR A 131 56.36 -32.96 32.45
CA THR A 131 55.41 -33.35 31.39
C THR A 131 56.02 -34.25 30.32
N GLY A 132 57.34 -34.43 30.32
CA GLY A 132 58.06 -35.22 29.31
C GLY A 132 58.06 -34.58 27.92
N LEU A 133 57.57 -33.33 27.78
CA LEU A 133 57.53 -32.63 26.50
C LEU A 133 58.85 -31.89 26.22
N SER A 134 59.41 -32.14 25.04
CA SER A 134 60.49 -31.35 24.45
C SER A 134 59.93 -30.07 23.83
N SER A 135 60.03 -28.95 24.54
CA SER A 135 59.65 -27.65 23.97
C SER A 135 60.85 -27.03 23.24
N PRO A 136 60.74 -26.72 21.94
CA PRO A 136 61.80 -26.04 21.21
C PRO A 136 61.93 -24.60 21.68
N ILE A 137 63.06 -24.25 22.27
CA ILE A 137 63.43 -22.89 22.65
C ILE A 137 64.29 -22.31 21.52
N PRO A 138 63.76 -21.37 20.72
CA PRO A 138 64.52 -20.75 19.63
C PRO A 138 65.62 -19.81 20.17
N ILE A 139 66.80 -19.87 19.55
CA ILE A 139 67.87 -18.90 19.77
C ILE A 139 67.84 -17.90 18.62
N TYR A 140 67.16 -16.79 18.85
CA TYR A 140 67.04 -15.72 17.86
C TYR A 140 68.36 -14.96 17.67
N GLY A 141 68.67 -14.60 16.42
CA GLY A 141 69.74 -13.69 16.06
C GLY A 141 69.27 -12.22 16.03
N ALA A 142 70.17 -11.30 15.69
CA ALA A 142 69.85 -9.87 15.62
C ALA A 142 68.78 -9.54 14.56
N GLY A 143 68.58 -10.42 13.57
CA GLY A 143 67.52 -10.28 12.56
C GLY A 143 66.10 -10.39 13.13
N PHE A 144 65.92 -11.02 14.30
CA PHE A 144 64.61 -11.06 14.96
C PHE A 144 64.10 -9.68 15.37
N SER A 145 65.00 -8.75 15.71
CA SER A 145 64.62 -7.36 16.00
C SER A 145 64.02 -6.66 14.79
N ILE A 146 64.54 -6.94 13.59
CA ILE A 146 63.98 -6.41 12.32
C ILE A 146 62.57 -6.96 12.08
N PHE A 147 62.37 -8.27 12.32
CA PHE A 147 61.04 -8.88 12.26
C PHE A 147 60.07 -8.25 13.25
N GLY A 148 60.52 -7.98 14.49
CA GLY A 148 59.72 -7.30 15.51
C GLY A 148 59.31 -5.88 15.09
N ILE A 149 60.24 -5.09 14.53
CA ILE A 149 59.95 -3.76 13.98
C ILE A 149 58.93 -3.85 12.84
N TYR A 150 59.12 -4.79 11.90
CA TYR A 150 58.16 -5.03 10.83
C TYR A 150 56.78 -5.39 11.36
N PHE A 151 56.68 -6.28 12.34
CA PHE A 151 55.42 -6.72 12.93
C PHE A 151 54.66 -5.54 13.55
N VAL A 152 55.34 -4.71 14.34
CA VAL A 152 54.74 -3.51 14.97
C VAL A 152 54.33 -2.49 13.91
N ALA A 153 55.20 -2.20 12.94
CA ALA A 153 54.93 -1.24 11.87
C ALA A 153 53.78 -1.69 10.96
N ALA A 154 53.75 -2.96 10.57
CA ALA A 154 52.68 -3.57 9.78
C ALA A 154 51.34 -3.50 10.54
N THR A 155 51.34 -3.87 11.82
CA THR A 155 50.13 -3.80 12.66
C THR A 155 49.62 -2.36 12.79
N ALA A 156 50.50 -1.41 13.11
CA ALA A 156 50.15 0.00 13.24
C ALA A 156 49.62 0.59 11.93
N THR A 157 50.28 0.29 10.80
CA THR A 157 49.86 0.76 9.48
C THR A 157 48.52 0.18 9.07
N LEU A 158 48.27 -1.10 9.35
CA LEU A 158 47.01 -1.77 9.04
C LEU A 158 45.86 -1.15 9.86
N ILE A 159 46.05 -0.94 11.17
CA ILE A 159 45.08 -0.29 12.05
C ILE A 159 44.80 1.14 11.58
N PHE A 160 45.84 1.92 11.28
CA PHE A 160 45.69 3.29 10.77
C PHE A 160 44.91 3.32 9.45
N ARG A 161 45.24 2.44 8.50
CA ARG A 161 44.54 2.39 7.20
C ARG A 161 43.11 1.91 7.33
N LEU A 162 42.83 0.92 8.17
CA LEU A 162 41.47 0.44 8.40
C LEU A 162 40.62 1.49 9.12
N THR A 163 41.15 2.20 10.11
CA THR A 163 40.42 3.29 10.79
C THR A 163 40.14 4.46 9.85
N HIS A 164 41.07 4.80 8.97
CA HIS A 164 40.85 5.79 7.92
C HIS A 164 39.77 5.33 6.92
N ASP A 165 39.83 4.10 6.45
CA ASP A 165 38.81 3.55 5.55
C ASP A 165 37.43 3.50 6.22
N LEU A 166 37.35 3.14 7.50
CA LEU A 166 36.09 3.09 8.25
C LEU A 166 35.37 4.45 8.35
N ARG A 167 36.12 5.55 8.19
CA ARG A 167 35.59 6.93 8.16
C ARG A 167 35.18 7.39 6.77
N THR A 168 35.76 6.83 5.72
CA THR A 168 35.54 7.26 4.33
C THR A 168 34.51 6.40 3.60
N VAL A 169 34.37 5.15 4.02
CA VAL A 169 33.51 4.16 3.38
C VAL A 169 32.12 4.14 4.05
N SER A 170 31.07 3.95 3.26
CA SER A 170 29.67 3.91 3.70
C SER A 170 29.03 2.53 3.50
N GLY A 171 27.82 2.35 4.03
CA GLY A 171 26.98 1.17 3.83
C GLY A 171 27.63 -0.17 4.20
N LEU A 172 27.62 -1.08 3.24
CA LEU A 172 28.03 -2.48 3.41
C LEU A 172 29.52 -2.63 3.71
N GLN A 173 30.33 -1.89 2.97
CA GLN A 173 31.77 -1.97 3.03
C GLN A 173 32.30 -1.49 4.39
N ARG A 174 31.65 -0.46 4.97
CA ARG A 174 31.95 0.02 6.32
C ARG A 174 31.72 -1.07 7.37
N THR A 175 30.63 -1.83 7.24
CA THR A 175 30.31 -2.88 8.20
C THR A 175 31.30 -4.03 8.12
N GLU A 176 31.67 -4.48 6.92
CA GLU A 176 32.70 -5.52 6.74
C GLU A 176 34.08 -5.09 7.25
N MET A 177 34.47 -3.84 7.01
CA MET A 177 35.69 -3.27 7.56
C MET A 177 35.66 -3.19 9.09
N ALA A 178 34.50 -2.91 9.69
CA ALA A 178 34.33 -2.93 11.13
C ALA A 178 34.61 -4.32 11.70
N PHE A 179 34.15 -5.40 11.04
CA PHE A 179 34.46 -6.78 11.46
C PHE A 179 35.94 -7.09 11.42
N ILE A 180 36.65 -6.65 10.39
CA ILE A 180 38.11 -6.81 10.30
C ILE A 180 38.79 -6.05 11.44
N MET A 181 38.36 -4.82 11.71
CA MET A 181 38.90 -4.01 12.81
C MET A 181 38.66 -4.64 14.17
N ILE A 182 37.47 -5.18 14.41
CA ILE A 182 37.09 -5.77 15.69
C ILE A 182 37.82 -7.09 15.90
N GLY A 183 37.95 -7.90 14.85
CA GLY A 183 38.83 -9.07 14.87
C GLY A 183 40.27 -8.67 15.22
N ALA A 184 40.82 -7.66 14.56
CA ALA A 184 42.18 -7.20 14.80
C ALA A 184 42.39 -6.70 16.24
N VAL A 185 41.45 -5.90 16.76
CA VAL A 185 41.48 -5.40 18.15
C VAL A 185 41.32 -6.56 19.15
N ALA A 186 40.38 -7.48 18.94
CA ALA A 186 40.19 -8.64 19.80
C ALA A 186 41.45 -9.51 19.86
N THR A 187 42.15 -9.67 18.74
CA THR A 187 43.41 -10.43 18.66
C THR A 187 44.54 -9.69 19.37
N LEU A 188 44.63 -8.36 19.22
CA LEU A 188 45.66 -7.54 19.88
C LEU A 188 45.48 -7.53 21.40
N VAL A 189 44.25 -7.32 21.87
CA VAL A 189 43.89 -7.32 23.30
C VAL A 189 44.09 -8.70 23.92
N SER A 190 43.71 -9.78 23.23
CA SER A 190 43.97 -11.14 23.72
C SER A 190 45.45 -11.55 23.64
N SER A 191 46.30 -10.82 22.91
CA SER A 191 47.71 -11.16 22.77
C SER A 191 48.61 -10.51 23.82
N VAL A 192 48.41 -9.23 24.14
CA VAL A 192 49.33 -8.47 25.01
C VAL A 192 48.83 -8.40 26.45
N PRO A 193 47.70 -7.74 26.80
CA PRO A 193 47.25 -7.67 28.18
C PRO A 193 46.84 -9.02 28.76
N LEU A 194 46.18 -9.88 27.98
CA LEU A 194 45.77 -11.21 28.46
C LEU A 194 46.98 -12.10 28.77
N SER A 195 48.06 -12.05 27.99
CA SER A 195 49.26 -12.85 28.28
C SER A 195 50.04 -12.32 29.48
N LEU A 196 50.07 -11.01 29.68
CA LEU A 196 50.73 -10.37 30.82
C LEU A 196 49.99 -10.66 32.13
N VAL A 197 48.66 -10.66 32.11
CA VAL A 197 47.81 -11.01 33.25
C VAL A 197 47.83 -12.51 33.53
N LEU A 198 47.65 -13.38 32.52
CA LEU A 198 47.65 -14.83 32.76
C LEU A 198 49.01 -15.37 33.23
N LYS A 199 50.11 -14.70 32.94
CA LYS A 199 51.43 -15.08 33.48
C LYS A 199 51.49 -15.02 35.01
N LEU A 200 50.59 -14.28 35.64
CA LEU A 200 50.44 -14.22 37.10
C LEU A 200 49.72 -15.44 37.69
N PHE A 201 48.96 -16.20 36.89
CA PHE A 201 48.11 -17.31 37.38
C PHE A 201 48.45 -18.67 36.80
N VAL A 202 49.07 -18.70 35.63
CA VAL A 202 49.27 -19.91 34.84
C VAL A 202 50.72 -19.97 34.39
N ASP A 203 51.35 -21.13 34.56
CA ASP A 203 52.72 -21.38 34.10
C ASP A 203 52.91 -20.93 32.65
N THR A 204 54.04 -20.28 32.38
CA THR A 204 54.38 -19.74 31.06
C THR A 204 54.30 -20.81 29.95
N SER A 205 54.48 -22.09 30.30
CA SER A 205 54.33 -23.24 29.40
C SER A 205 52.88 -23.52 28.96
N LYS A 206 51.89 -23.29 29.82
CA LYS A 206 50.45 -23.52 29.54
C LYS A 206 49.83 -22.36 28.75
N LEU A 207 50.40 -21.17 28.83
CA LEU A 207 49.99 -19.97 28.07
C LEU A 207 50.07 -20.14 26.54
N VAL A 208 50.97 -21.01 26.06
CA VAL A 208 51.14 -21.32 24.63
C VAL A 208 49.87 -21.93 24.02
N TRP A 209 49.06 -22.62 24.83
CA TRP A 209 47.82 -23.28 24.41
C TRP A 209 46.74 -22.31 23.93
N LEU A 210 46.78 -21.06 24.40
CA LEU A 210 45.81 -20.03 24.03
C LEU A 210 46.11 -19.40 22.66
N GLY A 211 47.32 -19.57 22.13
CA GLY A 211 47.76 -18.96 20.86
C GLY A 211 46.85 -19.29 19.66
N PRO A 212 46.63 -20.58 19.34
CA PRO A 212 45.79 -21.00 18.21
C PRO A 212 44.36 -20.46 18.26
N PHE A 213 43.75 -20.42 19.45
CA PHE A 213 42.37 -19.94 19.63
C PHE A 213 42.21 -18.45 19.31
N ARG A 214 43.25 -17.63 19.52
CA ARG A 214 43.20 -16.19 19.19
C ARG A 214 43.04 -15.97 17.69
N VAL A 215 43.75 -16.75 16.88
CA VAL A 215 43.72 -16.63 15.41
C VAL A 215 42.43 -17.22 14.82
N VAL A 216 41.89 -18.27 15.45
CA VAL A 216 40.55 -18.80 15.11
C VAL A 216 39.47 -17.76 15.43
N LEU A 217 39.54 -17.10 16.59
CA LEU A 217 38.61 -16.04 16.97
C LEU A 217 38.64 -14.88 15.97
N PHE A 218 39.84 -14.44 15.56
CA PHE A 218 40.01 -13.46 14.49
C PHE A 218 39.29 -13.86 13.20
N SER A 219 39.53 -15.09 12.75
CA SER A 219 38.99 -15.62 11.50
C SER A 219 37.48 -15.81 11.56
N LEU A 220 36.94 -16.23 12.72
CA LEU A 220 35.51 -16.39 12.95
C LEU A 220 34.78 -15.04 12.85
N ILE A 221 35.31 -13.99 13.48
CA ILE A 221 34.73 -12.64 13.44
C ILE A 221 34.69 -12.11 11.99
N ILE A 222 35.77 -12.30 11.23
CA ILE A 222 35.84 -11.87 9.82
C ILE A 222 34.93 -12.72 8.93
N ALA A 223 34.95 -14.04 9.09
CA ALA A 223 34.09 -14.97 8.36
C ALA A 223 32.61 -14.61 8.53
N TYR A 224 32.20 -14.31 9.76
CA TYR A 224 30.85 -13.88 10.07
C TYR A 224 30.49 -12.57 9.38
N GLY A 225 31.38 -11.55 9.43
CA GLY A 225 31.14 -10.25 8.79
C GLY A 225 31.01 -10.32 7.27
N ILE A 226 31.74 -11.23 6.62
CA ILE A 226 31.77 -11.38 5.15
C ILE A 226 30.63 -12.29 4.63
N SER A 227 30.24 -13.32 5.39
CA SER A 227 29.34 -14.38 4.91
C SER A 227 27.86 -14.20 5.24
N THR A 228 27.51 -13.45 6.29
CA THR A 228 26.11 -13.30 6.73
C THR A 228 25.26 -12.52 5.73
N ARG A 229 23.98 -12.92 5.56
CA ARG A 229 23.04 -12.18 4.67
C ARG A 229 22.39 -10.98 5.36
N LYS A 230 21.98 -11.13 6.62
CA LYS A 230 21.30 -10.09 7.43
C LYS A 230 22.29 -9.42 8.37
N ILE A 231 22.74 -8.21 8.04
CA ILE A 231 23.88 -7.55 8.68
C ILE A 231 23.49 -6.67 9.87
N MET A 232 22.24 -6.24 10.00
CA MET A 232 21.95 -5.31 11.11
C MET A 232 21.59 -6.01 12.43
N ASP A 233 21.22 -7.30 12.44
CA ASP A 233 21.30 -8.13 13.67
C ASP A 233 22.75 -8.25 14.15
N VAL A 234 23.69 -8.21 13.20
CA VAL A 234 25.12 -8.30 13.47
C VAL A 234 25.63 -7.06 14.19
N GLY A 235 25.05 -5.87 13.98
CA GLY A 235 25.36 -4.67 14.77
C GLY A 235 24.96 -4.79 16.24
N LEU A 236 23.85 -5.49 16.51
CA LEU A 236 23.35 -5.74 17.87
C LEU A 236 24.21 -6.79 18.59
N PHE A 237 24.61 -7.85 17.87
CA PHE A 237 25.62 -8.81 18.32
C PHE A 237 26.96 -8.11 18.60
N LEU A 238 27.41 -7.22 17.72
CA LEU A 238 28.67 -6.50 17.84
C LEU A 238 28.69 -5.58 19.05
N ARG A 239 27.59 -4.85 19.29
CA ARG A 239 27.40 -4.01 20.48
C ARG A 239 27.46 -4.85 21.76
N ARG A 240 26.79 -6.02 21.78
CA ARG A 240 26.86 -6.97 22.91
C ARG A 240 28.28 -7.52 23.11
N ALA A 241 28.92 -8.00 22.05
CA ALA A 241 30.27 -8.56 22.10
C ALA A 241 31.30 -7.55 22.61
N ILE A 242 31.20 -6.29 22.18
CA ILE A 242 32.10 -5.22 22.62
C ILE A 242 31.77 -4.75 24.04
N SER A 243 30.50 -4.66 24.41
CA SER A 243 30.11 -4.41 25.81
C SER A 243 30.67 -5.50 26.73
N TYR A 244 30.56 -6.78 26.36
CA TYR A 244 31.16 -7.87 27.13
C TYR A 244 32.69 -7.85 27.08
N GLY A 245 33.31 -7.50 25.94
CA GLY A 245 34.76 -7.37 25.81
C GLY A 245 35.34 -6.25 26.68
N VAL A 246 34.74 -5.06 26.65
CA VAL A 246 35.10 -3.92 27.50
C VAL A 246 34.87 -4.25 28.97
N LEU A 247 33.75 -4.90 29.30
CA LEU A 247 33.46 -5.35 30.67
C LEU A 247 34.54 -6.33 31.16
N THR A 248 34.89 -7.32 30.34
CA THR A 248 35.89 -8.33 30.69
C THR A 248 37.27 -7.70 30.86
N ALA A 249 37.67 -6.79 29.96
CA ALA A 249 38.93 -6.06 30.07
C ALA A 249 38.98 -5.19 31.33
N TYR A 250 37.90 -4.46 31.63
CA TYR A 250 37.78 -3.67 32.86
C TYR A 250 37.91 -4.55 34.11
N LEU A 251 37.20 -5.68 34.16
CA LEU A 251 37.25 -6.61 35.29
C LEU A 251 38.64 -7.24 35.45
N LEU A 252 39.33 -7.60 34.36
CA LEU A 252 40.70 -8.12 34.40
C LEU A 252 41.70 -7.07 34.89
N ILE A 253 41.59 -5.83 34.43
CA ILE A 253 42.45 -4.72 34.88
C ILE A 253 42.20 -4.45 36.37
N LEU A 254 40.93 -4.39 36.78
CA LEU A 254 40.56 -4.21 38.19
C LEU A 254 41.10 -5.35 39.06
N TYR A 255 40.93 -6.60 38.62
CA TYR A 255 41.46 -7.76 39.31
C TYR A 255 42.97 -7.64 39.51
N GLY A 256 43.71 -7.37 38.43
CA GLY A 256 45.17 -7.24 38.46
C GLY A 256 45.65 -6.09 39.35
N ALA A 257 44.96 -4.95 39.30
CA ALA A 257 45.28 -3.78 40.12
C ALA A 257 45.04 -4.04 41.62
N VAL A 258 43.90 -4.65 41.97
CA VAL A 258 43.58 -5.00 43.37
C VAL A 258 44.53 -6.08 43.87
N TRP A 259 44.79 -7.12 43.08
CA TRP A 259 45.75 -8.17 43.45
C TRP A 259 47.14 -7.58 43.69
N TRP A 260 47.65 -6.75 42.77
CA TRP A 260 48.97 -6.11 42.92
C TRP A 260 49.05 -5.23 44.17
N LEU A 261 48.03 -4.40 44.40
CA LEU A 261 47.94 -3.55 45.59
C LEU A 261 47.92 -4.36 46.88
N VAL A 262 47.09 -5.42 46.94
CA VAL A 262 46.98 -6.26 48.14
C VAL A 262 48.26 -7.01 48.38
N VAL A 263 48.91 -7.59 47.35
CA VAL A 263 50.22 -8.25 47.49
C VAL A 263 51.25 -7.29 48.05
N GLN A 264 51.30 -6.05 47.55
CA GLN A 264 52.28 -5.06 48.03
C GLN A 264 52.02 -4.64 49.49
N VAL A 265 50.76 -4.49 49.88
CA VAL A 265 50.36 -4.15 51.25
C VAL A 265 50.60 -5.32 52.21
N THR A 266 50.23 -6.55 51.82
CA THR A 266 50.44 -7.74 52.66
C THR A 266 51.91 -8.10 52.81
N ALA A 267 52.72 -7.90 51.76
CA ALA A 267 54.17 -8.06 51.84
C ALA A 267 54.80 -7.06 52.81
N ALA A 268 54.30 -5.81 52.85
CA ALA A 268 54.79 -4.78 53.75
C ALA A 268 54.35 -4.98 55.21
N LEU A 269 53.15 -5.52 55.45
CA LEU A 269 52.57 -5.65 56.80
C LEU A 269 52.85 -7.00 57.48
N PHE A 270 52.81 -8.11 56.74
CA PHE A 270 52.76 -9.45 57.33
C PHE A 270 53.98 -10.33 57.01
N TYR A 271 54.94 -9.85 56.19
CA TYR A 271 56.12 -10.63 55.75
C TYR A 271 55.79 -12.05 55.24
N SER A 272 54.57 -12.27 54.73
CA SER A 272 54.12 -13.58 54.25
C SER A 272 54.16 -13.62 52.73
N THR A 273 54.63 -14.74 52.16
CA THR A 273 54.64 -14.99 50.71
C THR A 273 53.32 -15.56 50.18
N ASP A 274 52.30 -15.76 51.02
CA ASP A 274 51.03 -16.34 50.59
C ASP A 274 50.12 -15.29 49.91
N HIS A 275 49.81 -15.54 48.63
CA HIS A 275 48.98 -14.65 47.80
C HIS A 275 47.48 -14.97 47.85
N THR A 276 47.06 -15.92 48.68
CA THR A 276 45.67 -16.39 48.78
C THR A 276 44.71 -15.25 49.15
N PHE A 277 45.12 -14.37 50.06
CA PHE A 277 44.33 -13.22 50.49
C PHE A 277 44.14 -12.20 49.34
N ALA A 278 45.16 -12.00 48.52
CA ALA A 278 45.09 -11.12 47.36
C ALA A 278 44.10 -11.63 46.30
N HIS A 279 44.01 -12.94 46.10
CA HIS A 279 43.02 -13.53 45.18
C HIS A 279 41.58 -13.36 45.68
N ILE A 280 41.34 -13.55 46.98
CA ILE A 280 40.00 -13.37 47.59
C ILE A 280 39.57 -11.90 47.49
N ALA A 281 40.47 -10.97 47.83
CA ALA A 281 40.19 -9.53 47.75
C ALA A 281 39.90 -9.07 46.32
N ALA A 282 40.68 -9.54 45.34
CA ALA A 282 40.47 -9.23 43.93
C ALA A 282 39.15 -9.82 43.39
N ALA A 283 38.80 -11.06 43.75
CA ALA A 283 37.53 -11.67 43.36
C ALA A 283 36.31 -10.92 43.95
N LEU A 284 36.40 -10.51 45.22
CA LEU A 284 35.36 -9.74 45.88
C LEU A 284 35.18 -8.37 45.21
N ALA A 285 36.29 -7.67 44.92
CA ALA A 285 36.27 -6.39 44.23
C ALA A 285 35.63 -6.49 42.83
N CYS A 286 35.97 -7.52 42.05
CA CYS A 286 35.34 -7.77 40.75
C CYS A 286 33.83 -8.03 40.89
N THR A 287 33.41 -8.77 41.91
CA THR A 287 31.99 -9.11 42.12
C THR A 287 31.16 -7.86 42.41
N PHE A 288 31.64 -6.97 43.30
CA PHE A 288 30.96 -5.69 43.59
C PHE A 288 31.02 -4.72 42.40
N ALA A 289 32.11 -4.70 41.64
CA ALA A 289 32.25 -3.82 40.48
C ALA A 289 31.45 -4.29 39.26
N MET A 290 31.03 -5.55 39.19
CA MET A 290 30.35 -6.11 38.02
C MET A 290 29.02 -5.42 37.70
N ALA A 291 28.22 -5.07 38.72
CA ALA A 291 26.94 -4.39 38.54
C ALA A 291 27.10 -2.97 37.94
N PRO A 292 27.90 -2.05 38.52
CA PRO A 292 28.12 -0.73 37.94
C PRO A 292 28.91 -0.79 36.61
N ALA A 293 29.84 -1.72 36.46
CA ALA A 293 30.65 -1.84 35.25
C ALA A 293 29.85 -2.27 34.01
N ARG A 294 28.76 -3.04 34.18
CA ARG A 294 27.86 -3.40 33.06
C ARG A 294 27.23 -2.17 32.42
N GLY A 295 26.73 -1.23 33.23
CA GLY A 295 26.14 0.01 32.73
C GLY A 295 27.17 0.89 32.01
N PHE A 296 28.37 1.02 32.57
CA PHE A 296 29.46 1.75 31.94
C PHE A 296 29.89 1.11 30.62
N SER A 297 30.09 -0.21 30.57
CA SER A 297 30.54 -0.89 29.34
C SER A 297 29.50 -0.80 28.22
N GLN A 298 28.21 -0.86 28.54
CA GLN A 298 27.14 -0.63 27.57
C GLN A 298 27.17 0.80 27.04
N SER A 299 27.28 1.81 27.91
CA SER A 299 27.37 3.21 27.48
C SER A 299 28.59 3.49 26.60
N LEU A 300 29.72 2.83 26.88
CA LEU A 300 30.94 2.96 26.11
C LEU A 300 30.82 2.26 24.74
N ALA A 301 30.24 1.06 24.71
CA ALA A 301 29.93 0.35 23.47
C ALA A 301 28.98 1.17 22.57
N ASP A 302 28.00 1.84 23.19
CA ASP A 302 27.05 2.72 22.50
C ASP A 302 27.71 3.98 21.94
N ARG A 303 28.71 4.55 22.65
CA ARG A 303 29.50 5.69 22.15
C ARG A 303 30.50 5.31 21.08
N LEU A 304 31.13 4.13 21.18
CA LEU A 304 32.12 3.62 20.23
C LEU A 304 31.49 3.26 18.88
N PHE A 305 30.22 2.83 18.86
CA PHE A 305 29.43 2.70 17.64
C PHE A 305 28.55 3.91 17.44
N VAL A 306 29.07 4.90 16.72
CA VAL A 306 28.28 6.03 16.20
C VAL A 306 27.06 5.49 15.45
N GLY A 307 25.88 5.52 16.08
CA GLY A 307 24.61 5.22 15.43
C GLY A 307 23.63 4.43 16.26
N GLY A 308 22.97 5.07 17.20
CA GLY A 308 21.89 4.45 17.96
C GLY A 308 20.86 5.42 18.51
N ARG A 309 20.58 6.54 17.83
CA ARG A 309 19.19 6.99 17.81
C ARG A 309 18.51 6.06 16.82
N GLY A 310 18.04 4.91 17.31
CA GLY A 310 16.94 4.24 16.61
C GLY A 310 15.89 5.32 16.40
N LEU A 311 15.26 5.37 15.22
CA LEU A 311 14.05 6.17 15.09
C LEU A 311 13.19 5.89 16.33
N ASP A 312 12.64 6.92 16.98
CA ASP A 312 11.53 6.73 17.91
C ASP A 312 10.38 6.19 17.06
N PHE A 313 10.42 4.88 16.88
CA PHE A 313 9.59 4.09 15.98
C PHE A 313 8.13 4.28 16.36
N ARG A 314 7.87 4.40 17.67
CA ARG A 314 6.55 4.64 18.23
C ARG A 314 5.98 6.01 17.82
N ASP A 315 6.79 7.07 17.87
CA ASP A 315 6.36 8.43 17.52
C ASP A 315 6.22 8.64 16.01
N THR A 316 7.06 7.97 15.23
CA THR A 316 7.01 8.06 13.76
C THR A 316 5.81 7.29 13.21
N VAL A 317 5.56 6.08 13.72
CA VAL A 317 4.41 5.27 13.32
C VAL A 317 3.11 5.91 13.77
N SER A 318 3.03 6.48 14.97
CA SER A 318 1.83 7.17 15.43
C SER A 318 1.53 8.43 14.61
N LYS A 319 2.55 9.21 14.25
CA LYS A 319 2.39 10.38 13.36
C LYS A 319 1.98 9.99 11.94
N ALA A 320 2.58 8.95 11.36
CA ALA A 320 2.21 8.45 10.04
C ALA A 320 0.77 7.88 10.05
N ALA A 321 0.39 7.12 11.07
CA ALA A 321 -0.96 6.60 11.24
C ALA A 321 -2.01 7.72 11.39
N ALA A 322 -1.73 8.76 12.18
CA ALA A 322 -2.62 9.91 12.33
C ALA A 322 -2.80 10.70 11.03
N ILE A 323 -1.79 10.74 10.16
CA ILE A 323 -1.91 11.35 8.83
C ILE A 323 -2.84 10.51 7.95
N LEU A 324 -2.71 9.18 7.98
CA LEU A 324 -3.52 8.25 7.19
C LEU A 324 -5.03 8.33 7.52
N GLU A 325 -5.40 8.72 8.75
CA GLU A 325 -6.80 8.89 9.15
C GLU A 325 -7.46 10.19 8.62
N SER A 326 -6.68 11.18 8.19
CA SER A 326 -7.17 12.54 7.93
C SER A 326 -7.36 12.92 6.46
N VAL A 327 -6.86 12.10 5.52
CA VAL A 327 -6.76 12.51 4.12
C VAL A 327 -7.84 11.86 3.27
N THR A 328 -8.58 12.69 2.52
CA THR A 328 -9.72 12.27 1.69
C THR A 328 -9.36 11.93 0.24
N THR A 329 -8.20 12.38 -0.27
CA THR A 329 -7.79 12.16 -1.67
C THR A 329 -6.52 11.32 -1.78
N LEU A 330 -6.51 10.39 -2.75
CA LEU A 330 -5.37 9.50 -2.99
C LEU A 330 -4.05 10.25 -3.27
N PRO A 331 -3.99 11.31 -4.10
CA PRO A 331 -2.73 12.01 -4.37
C PRO A 331 -2.13 12.70 -3.13
N ASP A 332 -2.97 13.29 -2.27
CA ASP A 332 -2.50 13.94 -1.04
C ASP A 332 -2.06 12.91 0.00
N LEU A 333 -2.74 11.76 0.06
CA LEU A 333 -2.39 10.64 0.94
C LEU A 333 -0.98 10.15 0.61
N LEU A 334 -0.74 9.84 -0.67
CA LEU A 334 0.57 9.39 -1.15
C LEU A 334 1.67 10.43 -0.92
N ARG A 335 1.38 11.72 -1.18
CA ARG A 335 2.33 12.81 -0.98
C ARG A 335 2.75 12.92 0.48
N ARG A 336 1.78 13.04 1.41
CA ARG A 336 2.08 13.22 2.84
C ARG A 336 2.81 12.00 3.40
N PHE A 337 2.35 10.80 3.06
CA PHE A 337 3.01 9.57 3.47
C PHE A 337 4.46 9.50 2.98
N ALA A 338 4.69 9.76 1.67
CA ALA A 338 6.03 9.73 1.10
C ALA A 338 6.96 10.79 1.73
N THR A 339 6.46 12.00 2.00
CA THR A 339 7.25 13.03 2.69
C THR A 339 7.61 12.62 4.13
N THR A 340 6.65 12.08 4.89
CA THR A 340 6.89 11.67 6.28
C THR A 340 7.86 10.51 6.38
N ILE A 341 7.74 9.50 5.51
CA ILE A 341 8.67 8.37 5.46
C ILE A 341 10.05 8.83 4.97
N GLY A 342 10.09 9.72 3.97
CA GLY A 342 11.30 10.34 3.45
C GLY A 342 12.13 11.01 4.56
N GLU A 343 11.48 11.87 5.33
CA GLU A 343 12.09 12.59 6.46
C GLU A 343 12.47 11.66 7.61
N ALA A 344 11.58 10.74 7.99
CA ALA A 344 11.81 9.84 9.11
C ALA A 344 13.00 8.91 8.87
N VAL A 345 13.06 8.27 7.71
CA VAL A 345 14.12 7.30 7.39
C VAL A 345 15.40 8.01 6.91
N GLY A 346 15.26 9.25 6.43
CA GLY A 346 16.35 10.07 5.89
C GLY A 346 16.83 9.54 4.55
N THR A 347 15.92 9.34 3.61
CA THR A 347 16.21 8.91 2.23
C THR A 347 16.21 10.09 1.27
N ASP A 348 16.98 10.00 0.19
CA ASP A 348 17.04 11.03 -0.86
C ASP A 348 15.77 11.09 -1.72
N SER A 349 15.06 9.97 -1.84
CA SER A 349 13.91 9.81 -2.72
C SER A 349 12.97 8.72 -2.20
N VAL A 350 11.68 8.94 -2.46
CA VAL A 350 10.58 7.98 -2.23
C VAL A 350 9.72 7.97 -3.48
N THR A 351 9.51 6.79 -4.06
CA THR A 351 8.67 6.60 -5.25
C THR A 351 7.63 5.54 -4.93
N ILE A 352 6.36 5.80 -5.27
CA ILE A 352 5.26 4.86 -5.04
C ILE A 352 4.62 4.50 -6.37
N TYR A 353 4.46 3.21 -6.61
CA TYR A 353 3.78 2.62 -7.75
C TYR A 353 2.51 1.93 -7.27
N LEU A 354 1.36 2.20 -7.88
CA LEU A 354 0.11 1.53 -7.57
C LEU A 354 -0.30 0.60 -8.72
N ALA A 355 -0.97 -0.50 -8.37
CA ALA A 355 -1.49 -1.46 -9.31
C ALA A 355 -2.64 -0.85 -10.13
N GLN A 356 -2.52 -0.90 -11.46
CA GLN A 356 -3.60 -0.58 -12.40
C GLN A 356 -3.75 -1.73 -13.38
N ARG A 357 -4.71 -2.63 -13.12
CA ARG A 357 -4.92 -3.89 -13.84
C ARG A 357 -3.70 -4.82 -13.74
N LYS A 358 -2.86 -4.89 -14.78
CA LYS A 358 -1.67 -5.79 -14.86
C LYS A 358 -0.33 -5.04 -14.84
N VAL A 359 -0.36 -3.75 -14.53
CA VAL A 359 0.81 -2.87 -14.57
C VAL A 359 0.81 -1.98 -13.33
N PHE A 360 1.97 -1.88 -12.69
CA PHE A 360 2.22 -0.95 -11.61
C PHE A 360 2.73 0.35 -12.20
N ARG A 361 1.93 1.43 -12.09
CA ARG A 361 2.31 2.75 -12.62
C ARG A 361 2.74 3.66 -11.49
N LYS A 362 3.71 4.53 -11.79
CA LYS A 362 4.20 5.54 -10.86
C LYS A 362 3.06 6.50 -10.48
N SER A 363 2.67 6.49 -9.21
CA SER A 363 1.65 7.37 -8.64
C SER A 363 2.26 8.53 -7.84
N TYR A 364 3.51 8.39 -7.37
CA TYR A 364 4.25 9.45 -6.70
C TYR A 364 5.77 9.35 -6.98
N PRO A 365 6.48 10.46 -7.21
CA PRO A 365 5.97 11.81 -7.45
C PRO A 365 5.25 11.91 -8.81
N VAL A 366 4.27 12.81 -8.93
CA VAL A 366 3.37 12.97 -10.10
C VAL A 366 4.11 13.51 -11.35
N SER A 367 5.44 13.63 -11.35
CA SER A 367 6.18 14.34 -12.39
C SER A 367 6.81 13.46 -13.49
N SER A 368 6.68 13.99 -14.70
CA SER A 368 7.06 13.51 -16.03
C SER A 368 8.49 13.94 -16.41
N LEU A 369 9.50 13.16 -16.00
CA LEU A 369 10.88 13.33 -16.47
C LEU A 369 11.25 12.16 -17.40
N PRO A 370 11.80 12.40 -18.60
CA PRO A 370 12.24 11.33 -19.50
C PRO A 370 13.45 10.61 -18.87
N GLY A 371 13.28 9.36 -18.45
CA GLY A 371 14.39 8.51 -18.01
C GLY A 371 14.14 7.66 -16.76
N THR A 372 13.07 7.89 -16.00
CA THR A 372 12.67 7.00 -14.90
C THR A 372 11.85 5.81 -15.40
N VAL A 373 11.98 4.66 -14.75
CA VAL A 373 11.06 3.53 -14.97
C VAL A 373 9.66 3.97 -14.55
N ASP A 374 8.81 4.31 -15.50
CA ASP A 374 7.47 4.85 -15.22
C ASP A 374 6.45 3.74 -14.91
N GLN A 375 6.79 2.49 -15.23
CA GLN A 375 5.92 1.34 -15.01
C GLN A 375 6.69 0.03 -14.77
N PHE A 376 6.14 -0.83 -13.92
CA PHE A 376 6.56 -2.23 -13.77
C PHE A 376 5.42 -3.15 -14.21
N ARG A 377 5.72 -4.20 -14.97
CA ARG A 377 4.73 -5.24 -15.30
C ARG A 377 4.64 -6.27 -14.19
N GLU A 378 3.48 -6.90 -14.05
CA GLU A 378 3.26 -7.98 -13.06
C GLU A 378 4.21 -9.18 -13.24
N GLU A 379 4.66 -9.42 -14.48
CA GLU A 379 5.62 -10.47 -14.84
C GLU A 379 7.07 -10.14 -14.46
N GLU A 380 7.35 -8.90 -14.03
CA GLU A 380 8.71 -8.51 -13.71
C GLU A 380 9.21 -9.16 -12.41
N PRO A 381 10.47 -9.62 -12.36
CA PRO A 381 11.01 -10.37 -11.21
C PRO A 381 10.89 -9.64 -9.87
N LEU A 382 11.01 -8.32 -9.84
CA LEU A 382 10.83 -7.52 -8.62
C LEU A 382 9.41 -7.63 -8.07
N VAL A 383 8.42 -7.51 -8.96
CA VAL A 383 6.99 -7.55 -8.60
C VAL A 383 6.61 -8.95 -8.09
N GLN A 384 7.00 -9.99 -8.84
CA GLN A 384 6.76 -11.37 -8.45
C GLN A 384 7.40 -11.73 -7.11
N TRP A 385 8.61 -11.22 -6.84
CA TRP A 385 9.28 -11.45 -5.56
C TRP A 385 8.49 -10.83 -4.41
N LEU A 386 8.10 -9.56 -4.53
CA LEU A 386 7.35 -8.86 -3.49
C LEU A 386 5.98 -9.49 -3.24
N ALA A 387 5.31 -9.95 -4.30
CA ALA A 387 4.02 -10.64 -4.22
C ALA A 387 4.13 -12.05 -3.59
N THR A 388 5.24 -12.76 -3.81
CA THR A 388 5.40 -14.13 -3.29
C THR A 388 5.94 -14.15 -1.86
N TYR A 389 7.01 -13.40 -1.59
CA TYR A 389 7.74 -13.49 -0.33
C TYR A 389 7.28 -12.49 0.72
N HIS A 390 6.59 -11.40 0.33
CA HIS A 390 6.12 -10.35 1.24
C HIS A 390 7.24 -9.67 2.06
N GLU A 391 8.51 -9.93 1.74
CA GLU A 391 9.67 -9.37 2.44
C GLU A 391 10.22 -8.14 1.71
N PRO A 392 10.61 -7.07 2.43
CA PRO A 392 11.35 -5.96 1.87
C PRO A 392 12.65 -6.42 1.19
N LEU A 393 12.95 -5.85 0.02
CA LEU A 393 14.16 -6.10 -0.74
C LEU A 393 15.15 -4.96 -0.57
N ILE A 394 16.39 -5.28 -0.22
CA ILE A 394 17.49 -4.32 -0.15
C ILE A 394 18.53 -4.61 -1.21
N LEU A 395 18.92 -3.58 -1.94
CA LEU A 395 19.88 -3.68 -3.03
C LEU A 395 21.23 -4.24 -2.56
N GLU A 396 21.74 -3.78 -1.43
CA GLU A 396 23.01 -4.25 -0.85
C GLU A 396 22.98 -5.72 -0.39
N GLU A 397 21.82 -6.23 0.04
CA GLU A 397 21.67 -7.63 0.45
C GLU A 397 21.69 -8.56 -0.77
N LEU A 398 21.03 -8.17 -1.87
CA LEU A 398 21.07 -8.89 -3.14
C LEU A 398 22.49 -9.04 -3.70
N HIS A 399 23.35 -8.06 -3.43
CA HIS A 399 24.76 -8.11 -3.82
C HIS A 399 25.55 -9.20 -3.09
N ARG A 400 25.15 -9.63 -1.88
CA ARG A 400 25.87 -10.69 -1.13
C ARG A 400 25.50 -12.09 -1.58
N VAL A 401 24.26 -12.26 -2.01
CA VAL A 401 23.72 -13.55 -2.43
C VAL A 401 24.36 -14.01 -3.75
N ARG A 402 24.46 -15.33 -3.95
CA ARG A 402 24.84 -15.90 -5.23
C ARG A 402 23.86 -15.42 -6.30
N ALA A 403 24.37 -14.73 -7.32
CA ALA A 403 23.55 -14.23 -8.41
C ALA A 403 22.88 -15.41 -9.15
N THR A 404 21.56 -15.50 -9.00
CA THR A 404 20.64 -16.26 -9.84
C THR A 404 20.11 -15.36 -10.96
N ALA A 405 19.52 -15.93 -12.01
CA ALA A 405 18.91 -15.14 -13.08
C ALA A 405 17.86 -14.13 -12.53
N THR A 406 17.08 -14.56 -11.54
CA THR A 406 16.05 -13.73 -10.88
C THR A 406 16.66 -12.60 -10.06
N THR A 407 17.55 -12.91 -9.12
CA THR A 407 18.19 -11.88 -8.26
C THR A 407 19.02 -10.88 -9.06
N PHE A 408 19.65 -11.31 -10.17
CA PHE A 408 20.34 -10.41 -11.08
C PHE A 408 19.39 -9.44 -11.79
N ALA A 409 18.23 -9.92 -12.24
CA ALA A 409 17.21 -9.10 -12.89
C ALA A 409 16.60 -8.08 -11.92
N ILE A 410 16.23 -8.51 -10.70
CA ILE A 410 15.72 -7.64 -9.63
C ILE A 410 16.74 -6.54 -9.31
N ARG A 411 18.01 -6.92 -9.16
CA ARG A 411 19.09 -5.96 -8.89
C ARG A 411 19.19 -4.90 -9.98
N ARG A 412 19.17 -5.31 -11.25
CA ARG A 412 19.22 -4.38 -12.38
C ARG A 412 18.01 -3.44 -12.41
N GLN A 413 16.82 -3.92 -12.04
CA GLN A 413 15.60 -3.10 -11.93
C GLN A 413 15.72 -2.05 -10.83
N LEU A 414 16.21 -2.45 -9.65
CA LEU A 414 16.43 -1.52 -8.53
C LEU A 414 17.50 -0.47 -8.87
N GLU A 415 18.62 -0.87 -9.49
CA GLU A 415 19.67 0.04 -9.96
C GLU A 415 19.14 1.02 -11.02
N ALA A 416 18.35 0.54 -11.99
CA ALA A 416 17.75 1.38 -13.02
C ALA A 416 16.72 2.37 -12.44
N ALA A 417 16.03 1.99 -11.37
CA ALA A 417 15.10 2.86 -10.65
C ALA A 417 15.78 3.80 -9.64
N GLY A 418 17.10 3.68 -9.43
CA GLY A 418 17.82 4.43 -8.39
C GLY A 418 17.41 4.06 -6.96
N ALA A 419 16.83 2.87 -6.76
CA ALA A 419 16.28 2.44 -5.49
C ALA A 419 17.29 1.60 -4.70
N ALA A 420 17.50 1.93 -3.44
CA ALA A 420 18.29 1.14 -2.50
C ALA A 420 17.42 0.12 -1.72
N ALA A 421 16.12 0.39 -1.57
CA ALA A 421 15.17 -0.58 -1.00
C ALA A 421 13.82 -0.57 -1.74
N ALA A 422 13.16 -1.72 -1.76
CA ALA A 422 11.81 -1.90 -2.27
C ALA A 422 10.93 -2.62 -1.26
N VAL A 423 9.73 -2.09 -1.05
CA VAL A 423 8.76 -2.59 -0.07
C VAL A 423 7.41 -2.75 -0.76
N GLY A 424 6.76 -3.90 -0.55
CA GLY A 424 5.39 -4.13 -1.04
C GLY A 424 4.36 -3.41 -0.18
N ILE A 425 3.41 -2.73 -0.84
CA ILE A 425 2.19 -2.20 -0.24
C ILE A 425 1.14 -3.30 -0.40
N LEU A 426 0.87 -4.00 0.69
CA LEU A 426 0.10 -5.25 0.69
C LEU A 426 -1.19 -5.06 1.48
N SER A 427 -2.32 -5.42 0.88
CA SER A 427 -3.62 -5.52 1.55
C SER A 427 -4.15 -6.94 1.39
N ARG A 428 -4.50 -7.61 2.50
CA ARG A 428 -5.04 -8.99 2.50
C ARG A 428 -4.24 -9.97 1.61
N GLU A 429 -2.91 -9.92 1.70
CA GLU A 429 -1.97 -10.72 0.88
C GLU A 429 -1.93 -10.40 -0.64
N HIS A 430 -2.64 -9.35 -1.07
CA HIS A 430 -2.55 -8.83 -2.43
C HIS A 430 -1.64 -7.60 -2.49
N LEU A 431 -0.79 -7.56 -3.53
CA LEU A 431 0.12 -6.45 -3.77
C LEU A 431 -0.63 -5.29 -4.44
N VAL A 432 -1.07 -4.32 -3.62
CA VAL A 432 -1.75 -3.09 -4.07
C VAL A 432 -0.76 -2.11 -4.71
N GLY A 433 0.50 -2.13 -4.26
CA GLY A 433 1.53 -1.23 -4.78
C GLY A 433 2.94 -1.60 -4.37
N ILE A 434 3.92 -0.83 -4.85
CA ILE A 434 5.34 -0.98 -4.56
C ILE A 434 5.87 0.39 -4.16
N MET A 435 6.53 0.46 -3.01
CA MET A 435 7.27 1.63 -2.57
C MET A 435 8.76 1.40 -2.76
N LEU A 436 9.40 2.27 -3.54
CA LEU A 436 10.85 2.32 -3.74
C LEU A 436 11.44 3.46 -2.92
N LEU A 437 12.52 3.17 -2.23
CA LEU A 437 13.29 4.10 -1.42
C LEU A 437 14.70 4.20 -2.00
N GLY A 438 15.17 5.41 -2.24
CA GLY A 438 16.56 5.63 -2.66
C GLY A 438 17.56 5.45 -1.51
N PRO A 439 18.86 5.71 -1.74
CA PRO A 439 19.87 5.58 -0.71
C PRO A 439 19.65 6.55 0.46
N ARG A 440 19.99 6.10 1.68
CA ARG A 440 19.92 6.96 2.88
C ARG A 440 20.96 8.07 2.80
N LEU A 441 20.57 9.29 3.17
CA LEU A 441 21.45 10.46 3.30
C LEU A 441 22.59 10.22 4.31
N SER A 442 22.35 9.36 5.30
CA SER A 442 23.38 8.93 6.28
C SER A 442 24.44 7.97 5.69
N GLY A 443 24.24 7.47 4.48
CA GLY A 443 25.06 6.43 3.86
C GLY A 443 24.94 5.06 4.55
N ARG A 444 23.91 4.83 5.37
CA ARG A 444 23.64 3.53 6.02
C ARG A 444 22.69 2.68 5.18
N ILE A 445 22.77 1.36 5.34
CA ILE A 445 21.80 0.41 4.78
C ILE A 445 20.50 0.48 5.59
N TYR A 446 19.36 0.16 4.97
CA TYR A 446 18.09 -0.03 5.67
C TYR A 446 18.17 -1.24 6.62
N GLY A 447 17.92 -1.00 7.91
CA GLY A 447 18.00 -2.02 8.94
C GLY A 447 16.76 -2.93 8.99
N SER A 448 16.75 -3.97 9.83
CA SER A 448 15.64 -4.91 10.01
C SER A 448 14.52 -4.23 10.78
N THR A 449 14.88 -3.39 11.74
CA THR A 449 13.96 -2.51 12.44
C THR A 449 13.27 -1.57 11.46
N GLU A 450 14.02 -0.91 10.56
CA GLU A 450 13.43 -0.05 9.53
C GLU A 450 12.63 -0.84 8.49
N GLN A 451 13.09 -2.02 8.06
CA GLN A 451 12.34 -2.89 7.14
C GLN A 451 10.99 -3.30 7.74
N SER A 452 10.99 -3.75 9.00
CA SER A 452 9.77 -4.14 9.72
C SER A 452 8.84 -2.93 9.90
N ALA A 453 9.41 -1.76 10.19
CA ALA A 453 8.69 -0.51 10.28
C ALA A 453 7.99 -0.15 8.97
N LEU A 454 8.75 -0.16 7.87
CA LEU A 454 8.26 0.15 6.54
C LEU A 454 7.19 -0.84 6.10
N GLN A 455 7.33 -2.13 6.43
CA GLN A 455 6.33 -3.15 6.12
C GLN A 455 5.00 -2.88 6.83
N VAL A 456 5.04 -2.55 8.14
CA VAL A 456 3.83 -2.18 8.90
C VAL A 456 3.20 -0.91 8.33
N LEU A 457 3.99 0.11 8.03
CA LEU A 457 3.52 1.38 7.48
C LEU A 457 2.94 1.22 6.07
N CYS A 458 3.55 0.39 5.23
CA CYS A 458 3.02 0.03 3.92
C CYS A 458 1.71 -0.77 4.02
N GLY A 459 1.55 -1.63 5.04
CA GLY A 459 0.28 -2.30 5.32
C GLY A 459 -0.83 -1.31 5.68
N GLN A 460 -0.54 -0.34 6.56
CA GLN A 460 -1.52 0.72 6.89
C GLN A 460 -1.82 1.62 5.68
N LEU A 461 -0.81 1.95 4.88
CA LEU A 461 -1.00 2.70 3.64
C LEU A 461 -1.91 1.94 2.67
N ALA A 462 -1.77 0.62 2.56
CA ALA A 462 -2.61 -0.20 1.68
C ALA A 462 -4.10 -0.06 2.05
N VAL A 463 -4.42 -0.13 3.35
CA VAL A 463 -5.79 0.07 3.86
C VAL A 463 -6.29 1.48 3.56
N ALA A 464 -5.45 2.50 3.75
CA ALA A 464 -5.83 3.88 3.46
C ALA A 464 -6.05 4.13 1.96
N ILE A 465 -5.27 3.49 1.09
CA ILE A 465 -5.47 3.55 -0.38
C ILE A 465 -6.81 2.94 -0.75
N GLU A 466 -7.12 1.72 -0.27
CA GLU A 466 -8.41 1.07 -0.54
C GLU A 466 -9.57 1.95 -0.07
N ASN A 467 -9.48 2.53 1.13
CA ASN A 467 -10.51 3.42 1.66
C ASN A 467 -10.68 4.69 0.80
N ALA A 468 -9.58 5.30 0.35
CA ALA A 468 -9.63 6.48 -0.51
C ALA A 468 -10.22 6.17 -1.89
N GLU A 469 -9.88 5.01 -2.47
CA GLU A 469 -10.44 4.55 -3.74
C GLU A 469 -11.94 4.25 -3.63
N LEU A 470 -12.36 3.53 -2.59
CA LEU A 470 -13.77 3.25 -2.31
C LEU A 470 -14.58 4.53 -2.06
N PHE A 471 -14.05 5.47 -1.28
CA PHE A 471 -14.69 6.76 -1.06
C PHE A 471 -14.88 7.53 -2.37
N THR A 472 -13.85 7.54 -3.22
CA THR A 472 -13.91 8.19 -4.53
C THR A 472 -14.93 7.51 -5.45
N GLU A 473 -15.01 6.17 -5.45
CA GLU A 473 -15.97 5.41 -6.24
C GLU A 473 -17.42 5.69 -5.79
N VAL A 474 -17.68 5.68 -4.48
CA VAL A 474 -19.00 6.02 -3.92
C VAL A 474 -19.39 7.45 -4.25
N GLN A 475 -18.47 8.41 -4.13
CA GLN A 475 -18.72 9.80 -4.48
C GLN A 475 -19.01 9.97 -5.98
N ASN A 476 -18.24 9.30 -6.84
CA ASN A 476 -18.46 9.32 -8.29
C ASN A 476 -19.81 8.69 -8.67
N ALA A 477 -20.18 7.56 -8.06
CA ALA A 477 -21.48 6.93 -8.28
C ALA A 477 -22.63 7.83 -7.83
N ARG A 478 -22.48 8.54 -6.70
CA ARG A 478 -23.47 9.51 -6.21
C ARG A 478 -23.63 10.67 -7.20
N ILE A 479 -22.54 11.29 -7.63
CA ILE A 479 -22.54 12.38 -8.61
C ILE A 479 -23.19 11.92 -9.93
N TYR A 480 -22.82 10.73 -10.40
CA TYR A 480 -23.40 10.14 -11.61
C TYR A 480 -24.92 9.98 -11.52
N ASN A 481 -25.43 9.40 -10.42
CA ASN A 481 -26.87 9.23 -10.20
C ASN A 481 -27.60 10.58 -10.11
N GLU A 482 -27.00 11.59 -9.47
CA GLU A 482 -27.58 12.92 -9.37
C GLU A 482 -27.66 13.60 -10.75
N ILE A 483 -26.60 13.50 -11.56
CA ILE A 483 -26.59 13.98 -12.95
C ILE A 483 -27.67 13.27 -13.78
N LEU A 484 -27.83 11.95 -13.64
CA LEU A 484 -28.88 11.21 -14.34
C LEU A 484 -30.27 11.74 -13.97
N LEU A 485 -30.57 11.86 -12.68
CA LEU A 485 -31.87 12.32 -12.20
C LEU A 485 -32.19 13.76 -12.65
N GLN A 486 -31.20 14.64 -12.67
CA GLN A 486 -31.37 16.03 -13.12
C GLN A 486 -31.66 16.16 -14.62
N ASN A 487 -31.18 15.22 -15.45
CA ASN A 487 -31.33 15.28 -16.92
C ASN A 487 -32.49 14.41 -17.47
N LEU A 488 -33.29 13.77 -16.61
CA LEU A 488 -34.49 13.05 -17.05
C LEU A 488 -35.58 14.01 -17.54
N THR A 489 -36.20 13.70 -18.68
CA THR A 489 -37.39 14.42 -19.21
C THR A 489 -38.69 14.00 -18.52
N THR A 490 -38.61 13.28 -17.41
CA THR A 490 -39.74 12.89 -16.57
C THR A 490 -39.48 13.39 -15.17
N GLY A 491 -40.54 13.88 -14.52
CA GLY A 491 -40.51 14.26 -13.12
C GLY A 491 -40.37 13.03 -12.23
N VAL A 492 -39.40 13.04 -11.33
CA VAL A 492 -39.20 11.99 -10.34
C VAL A 492 -39.34 12.59 -8.95
N VAL A 493 -40.27 12.03 -8.17
CA VAL A 493 -40.54 12.39 -6.78
C VAL A 493 -40.42 11.14 -5.92
N ALA A 494 -39.53 11.12 -4.94
CA ALA A 494 -39.49 10.05 -3.94
C ALA A 494 -39.79 10.64 -2.56
N ALA A 495 -40.66 9.97 -1.81
CA ALA A 495 -40.96 10.29 -0.41
C ALA A 495 -40.61 9.09 0.48
N ASP A 496 -40.13 9.36 1.70
CA ASP A 496 -39.92 8.34 2.72
C ASP A 496 -41.25 7.87 3.36
N ALA A 497 -41.18 6.94 4.31
CA ALA A 497 -42.34 6.42 5.02
C ALA A 497 -43.09 7.49 5.84
N ASP A 498 -42.43 8.58 6.23
CA ASP A 498 -43.01 9.71 6.97
C ASP A 498 -43.57 10.80 6.04
N GLY A 499 -43.52 10.58 4.71
CA GLY A 499 -44.01 11.53 3.72
C GLY A 499 -43.07 12.72 3.48
N ARG A 500 -41.80 12.65 3.87
CA ARG A 500 -40.78 13.65 3.53
C ARG A 500 -40.20 13.35 2.16
N ILE A 501 -40.10 14.36 1.31
CA ILE A 501 -39.58 14.22 -0.05
C ILE A 501 -38.06 14.11 0.00
N THR A 502 -37.53 12.96 -0.41
CA THR A 502 -36.09 12.65 -0.45
C THR A 502 -35.48 12.89 -1.83
N VAL A 503 -36.27 12.78 -2.90
CA VAL A 503 -35.85 13.06 -4.28
C VAL A 503 -36.89 13.93 -4.96
N PHE A 504 -36.45 15.02 -5.58
CA PHE A 504 -37.30 15.91 -6.37
C PHE A 504 -36.47 16.54 -7.50
N ASN A 505 -36.56 15.97 -8.71
CA ASN A 505 -35.74 16.45 -9.83
C ASN A 505 -36.29 17.73 -10.48
N GLN A 506 -35.50 18.33 -11.37
CA GLN A 506 -35.85 19.60 -12.02
C GLN A 506 -37.14 19.51 -12.85
N GLU A 507 -37.38 18.38 -13.51
CA GLU A 507 -38.58 18.20 -14.31
C GLU A 507 -39.84 18.10 -13.44
N ALA A 508 -39.76 17.44 -12.27
CA ALA A 508 -40.87 17.40 -11.31
C ALA A 508 -41.20 18.81 -10.80
N ALA A 509 -40.19 19.65 -10.59
CA ALA A 509 -40.38 21.05 -10.20
C ALA A 509 -41.14 21.85 -11.28
N GLN A 510 -40.75 21.69 -12.54
CA GLN A 510 -41.41 22.34 -13.68
C GLN A 510 -42.86 21.88 -13.85
N ILE A 511 -43.12 20.57 -13.84
CA ILE A 511 -44.46 20.01 -13.99
C ILE A 511 -45.36 20.43 -12.82
N ALA A 512 -44.84 20.40 -11.59
CA ALA A 512 -45.58 20.79 -10.40
C ALA A 512 -45.76 22.32 -10.26
N GLY A 513 -45.07 23.13 -11.07
CA GLY A 513 -45.08 24.58 -10.96
C GLY A 513 -44.42 25.10 -9.67
N LEU A 514 -43.51 24.32 -9.08
CA LEU A 514 -42.79 24.66 -7.86
C LEU A 514 -41.36 25.05 -8.20
N ASN A 515 -40.80 26.01 -7.47
CA ASN A 515 -39.37 26.34 -7.60
C ASN A 515 -38.53 25.11 -7.23
N SER A 516 -37.36 24.91 -7.82
CA SER A 516 -36.45 23.80 -7.50
C SER A 516 -35.59 24.04 -6.25
N ASN A 517 -35.58 25.26 -5.70
CA ASN A 517 -34.68 25.63 -4.60
C ASN A 517 -35.20 25.21 -3.22
N GLY A 518 -34.64 24.12 -2.67
CA GLY A 518 -33.87 24.14 -1.41
C GLY A 518 -34.58 24.29 -0.06
N GLY A 519 -35.62 23.52 0.22
CA GLY A 519 -36.16 23.34 1.58
C GLY A 519 -36.58 21.89 1.84
N GLU A 520 -36.67 21.47 3.11
CA GLU A 520 -37.35 20.22 3.46
C GLU A 520 -38.78 20.31 2.94
N ARG A 521 -39.12 19.47 1.96
CA ARG A 521 -40.48 19.36 1.42
C ARG A 521 -41.13 18.11 1.94
N THR A 522 -42.42 18.21 2.16
CA THR A 522 -43.28 17.08 2.46
C THR A 522 -44.22 16.84 1.29
N VAL A 523 -44.84 15.66 1.28
CA VAL A 523 -45.91 15.32 0.34
C VAL A 523 -47.03 16.37 0.36
N GLU A 524 -47.24 17.07 1.47
CA GLU A 524 -48.26 18.12 1.60
C GLU A 524 -47.99 19.37 0.75
N ASP A 525 -46.72 19.63 0.41
CA ASP A 525 -46.30 20.78 -0.42
C ASP A 525 -46.58 20.57 -1.91
N LEU A 526 -46.93 19.34 -2.32
CA LEU A 526 -47.26 19.01 -3.70
C LEU A 526 -48.67 19.53 -4.06
N PRO A 527 -48.91 19.87 -5.33
CA PRO A 527 -50.26 20.13 -5.82
C PRO A 527 -51.20 18.98 -5.46
N ALA A 528 -52.43 19.29 -5.01
CA ALA A 528 -53.38 18.30 -4.53
C ALA A 528 -53.52 17.05 -5.43
N PRO A 529 -53.59 17.16 -6.78
CA PRO A 529 -53.70 15.99 -7.64
C PRO A 529 -52.48 15.05 -7.58
N LEU A 530 -51.26 15.58 -7.42
CA LEU A 530 -50.04 14.77 -7.29
C LEU A 530 -49.86 14.23 -5.88
N ARG A 531 -50.20 15.06 -4.87
CA ARG A 531 -50.21 14.66 -3.47
C ARG A 531 -51.11 13.44 -3.25
N ASP A 532 -52.30 13.44 -3.82
CA ASP A 532 -53.25 12.35 -3.63
C ASP A 532 -52.71 11.03 -4.20
N VAL A 533 -52.05 11.06 -5.36
CA VAL A 533 -51.45 9.86 -5.98
C VAL A 533 -50.37 9.24 -5.08
N ILE A 534 -49.43 10.03 -4.58
CA ILE A 534 -48.35 9.51 -3.74
C ILE A 534 -48.84 9.13 -2.33
N GLN A 535 -49.80 9.88 -1.77
CA GLN A 535 -50.39 9.59 -0.45
C GLN A 535 -51.20 8.30 -0.46
N ILE A 536 -51.98 8.05 -1.52
CA ILE A 536 -52.70 6.78 -1.70
C ILE A 536 -51.69 5.64 -1.77
N THR A 537 -50.59 5.81 -2.52
CA THR A 537 -49.56 4.77 -2.65
C THR A 537 -48.88 4.48 -1.30
N LEU A 538 -48.57 5.50 -0.51
CA LEU A 538 -47.97 5.36 0.83
C LEU A 538 -48.92 4.68 1.84
N THR A 539 -50.22 5.01 1.80
CA THR A 539 -51.21 4.51 2.77
C THR A 539 -51.78 3.14 2.41
N SER A 540 -52.09 2.91 1.14
CA SER A 540 -52.65 1.63 0.66
C SER A 540 -51.57 0.59 0.36
N GLY A 541 -50.35 1.01 0.04
CA GLY A 541 -49.31 0.14 -0.51
C GLY A 541 -49.57 -0.32 -1.94
N GLU A 542 -50.69 0.07 -2.55
CA GLU A 542 -51.06 -0.29 -3.91
C GLU A 542 -50.43 0.64 -4.93
N ARG A 543 -49.89 0.06 -6.00
CA ARG A 543 -49.30 0.80 -7.11
C ARG A 543 -50.38 1.58 -7.86
N GLN A 544 -50.15 2.87 -8.07
CA GLN A 544 -50.97 3.72 -8.94
C GLN A 544 -50.32 3.78 -10.33
N GLU A 545 -51.07 3.46 -11.38
CA GLU A 545 -50.57 3.47 -12.76
C GLU A 545 -51.35 4.47 -13.62
N ASP A 546 -50.61 5.24 -14.42
CA ASP A 546 -51.09 6.10 -15.50
C ASP A 546 -52.23 7.05 -15.13
N ARG A 547 -52.24 7.55 -13.89
CA ARG A 547 -53.23 8.52 -13.43
C ARG A 547 -53.01 9.87 -14.12
N GLU A 548 -53.93 10.23 -15.00
CA GLU A 548 -53.97 11.54 -15.63
C GLU A 548 -54.53 12.58 -14.65
N VAL A 549 -53.76 13.63 -14.40
CA VAL A 549 -54.10 14.73 -13.50
C VAL A 549 -53.99 16.07 -14.21
N GLU A 550 -54.92 16.97 -13.91
CA GLU A 550 -54.88 18.36 -14.37
C GLU A 550 -54.28 19.23 -13.27
N LEU A 551 -53.09 19.79 -13.53
CA LEU A 551 -52.42 20.73 -12.65
C LEU A 551 -52.77 22.15 -13.08
N ARG A 552 -53.50 22.86 -12.23
CA ARG A 552 -53.90 24.25 -12.49
C ARG A 552 -52.85 25.19 -11.92
N ALA A 553 -52.08 25.82 -12.79
CA ALA A 553 -51.13 26.86 -12.43
C ALA A 553 -51.64 28.25 -12.87
N ALA A 554 -51.08 29.31 -12.29
CA ALA A 554 -51.40 30.69 -12.66
C ALA A 554 -51.11 31.01 -14.15
N ALA A 555 -50.19 30.26 -14.77
CA ALA A 555 -49.79 30.42 -16.17
C ALA A 555 -50.54 29.52 -17.17
N GLY A 556 -51.45 28.65 -16.71
CA GLY A 556 -52.20 27.70 -17.55
C GLY A 556 -52.43 26.34 -16.88
N SER A 557 -53.21 25.46 -17.51
CA SER A 557 -53.36 24.06 -17.08
C SER A 557 -52.33 23.16 -17.76
N THR A 558 -51.60 22.39 -16.95
CA THR A 558 -50.67 21.34 -17.38
C THR A 558 -51.33 19.99 -17.15
N PHE A 559 -51.36 19.14 -18.15
CA PHE A 559 -51.84 17.77 -18.00
C PHE A 559 -50.63 16.87 -17.73
N ALA A 560 -50.65 16.17 -16.60
CA ALA A 560 -49.57 15.27 -16.22
C ALA A 560 -50.11 13.85 -16.06
N ARG A 561 -49.28 12.86 -16.37
CA ARG A 561 -49.53 11.45 -16.08
C ARG A 561 -48.62 11.03 -14.94
N ALA A 562 -49.19 10.59 -13.83
CA ALA A 562 -48.48 10.19 -12.64
C ALA A 562 -48.64 8.68 -12.40
N SER A 563 -47.52 8.00 -12.18
CA SER A 563 -47.45 6.59 -11.79
C SER A 563 -46.62 6.50 -10.52
N SER A 564 -47.14 5.85 -9.48
CA SER A 564 -46.46 5.75 -8.19
C SER A 564 -46.45 4.32 -7.66
N ALA A 565 -45.33 3.92 -7.06
CA ALA A 565 -45.10 2.60 -6.47
C ALA A 565 -44.29 2.72 -5.17
N THR A 566 -44.56 1.85 -4.21
CA THR A 566 -43.73 1.74 -3.00
C THR A 566 -42.39 1.06 -3.30
N PHE A 567 -41.32 1.49 -2.64
CA PHE A 567 -40.04 0.77 -2.63
C PHE A 567 -39.69 0.29 -1.21
N ARG A 568 -39.10 -0.90 -1.13
CA ARG A 568 -38.83 -1.61 0.12
C ARG A 568 -37.34 -1.90 0.27
N GLY A 569 -36.88 -1.96 1.52
CA GLY A 569 -35.50 -2.33 1.86
C GLY A 569 -35.22 -3.82 1.67
N GLN A 570 -33.97 -4.24 1.85
CA GLN A 570 -33.59 -5.66 1.73
C GLN A 570 -34.33 -6.57 2.72
N GLY A 571 -34.78 -6.03 3.86
CA GLY A 571 -35.58 -6.74 4.86
C GLY A 571 -37.10 -6.73 4.63
N GLY A 572 -37.58 -6.15 3.52
CA GLY A 572 -39.02 -6.03 3.23
C GLY A 572 -39.74 -4.86 3.92
N GLU A 573 -39.03 -4.07 4.72
CA GLU A 573 -39.52 -2.83 5.33
C GLU A 573 -39.89 -1.78 4.26
N LEU A 574 -40.99 -1.06 4.48
CA LEU A 574 -41.43 0.03 3.59
C LEU A 574 -40.47 1.22 3.79
N LEU A 575 -39.68 1.55 2.76
CA LEU A 575 -38.80 2.72 2.80
C LEU A 575 -39.53 3.98 2.36
N GLY A 576 -40.55 3.84 1.50
CA GLY A 576 -41.34 4.96 1.01
C GLY A 576 -42.01 4.69 -0.33
N ALA A 577 -42.33 5.76 -1.07
CA ALA A 577 -42.95 5.70 -2.39
C ALA A 577 -42.19 6.55 -3.41
N LEU A 578 -42.09 6.02 -4.64
CA LEU A 578 -41.55 6.71 -5.81
C LEU A 578 -42.71 7.03 -6.74
N MET A 579 -42.76 8.26 -7.25
CA MET A 579 -43.71 8.72 -8.25
C MET A 579 -42.95 9.26 -9.46
N VAL A 580 -43.31 8.77 -10.63
CA VAL A 580 -42.86 9.28 -11.93
C VAL A 580 -44.01 10.07 -12.56
N VAL A 581 -43.72 11.30 -12.99
CA VAL A 581 -44.69 12.24 -13.54
C VAL A 581 -44.22 12.65 -14.94
N THR A 582 -45.09 12.53 -15.94
CA THR A 582 -44.79 12.89 -17.32
C THR A 582 -45.74 13.98 -17.79
N ASP A 583 -45.24 15.07 -18.38
CA ASP A 583 -46.10 16.08 -19.01
C ASP A 583 -46.71 15.51 -20.31
N ILE A 584 -48.04 15.44 -20.35
CA ILE A 584 -48.82 14.98 -21.50
C ILE A 584 -49.66 16.11 -22.12
N THR A 585 -49.36 17.38 -21.81
CA THR A 585 -50.10 18.55 -22.29
C THR A 585 -50.12 18.62 -23.81
N ALA A 586 -48.97 18.40 -24.45
CA ALA A 586 -48.88 18.38 -25.92
C ALA A 586 -49.75 17.25 -26.51
N LEU A 587 -49.71 16.06 -25.91
CA LEU A 587 -50.51 14.91 -26.32
C LEU A 587 -52.01 15.21 -26.19
N LYS A 588 -52.45 15.80 -25.08
CA LYS A 588 -53.85 16.21 -24.87
C LYS A 588 -54.31 17.29 -25.84
N ARG A 589 -53.45 18.28 -26.16
CA ARG A 589 -53.76 19.28 -27.19
C ARG A 589 -53.95 18.64 -28.56
N LEU A 590 -53.11 17.68 -28.92
CA LEU A 590 -53.22 16.92 -30.16
C LEU A 590 -54.50 16.07 -30.20
N GLU A 591 -54.83 15.39 -29.10
CA GLU A 591 -56.07 14.61 -28.97
C GLU A 591 -57.30 15.50 -29.18
N LEU A 592 -57.32 16.70 -28.57
CA LEU A 592 -58.40 17.67 -28.75
C LEU A 592 -58.49 18.22 -30.18
N GLN A 593 -57.35 18.47 -30.84
CA GLN A 593 -57.31 18.91 -32.23
C GLN A 593 -57.84 17.82 -33.19
N ILE A 594 -57.45 16.57 -32.99
CA ILE A 594 -57.95 15.43 -33.76
C ILE A 594 -59.47 15.34 -33.61
N ARG A 595 -59.98 15.35 -32.36
CA ARG A 595 -61.43 15.34 -32.09
C ARG A 595 -62.16 16.51 -32.76
N ARG A 596 -61.55 17.70 -32.83
CA ARG A 596 -62.14 18.86 -33.53
C ARG A 596 -62.14 18.68 -35.04
N SER A 597 -61.06 18.15 -35.61
CA SER A 597 -60.93 17.87 -37.05
C SER A 597 -61.97 16.84 -37.50
N ASP A 598 -62.11 15.75 -36.76
CA ASP A 598 -63.07 14.67 -37.02
C ASP A 598 -64.52 15.18 -37.03
N ARG A 599 -64.85 16.10 -36.11
CA ARG A 599 -66.15 16.79 -36.09
C ARG A 599 -66.38 17.67 -37.31
N LEU A 600 -65.37 18.44 -37.74
CA LEU A 600 -65.47 19.30 -38.92
C LEU A 600 -65.62 18.47 -40.20
N ALA A 601 -64.90 17.36 -40.31
CA ALA A 601 -65.03 16.41 -41.41
C ALA A 601 -66.45 15.82 -41.46
N SER A 602 -66.97 15.36 -40.32
CA SER A 602 -68.34 14.85 -40.19
C SER A 602 -69.40 15.90 -40.58
N LEU A 603 -69.19 17.17 -40.18
CA LEU A 603 -70.05 18.29 -40.55
C LEU A 603 -70.00 18.57 -42.06
N GLY A 604 -68.84 18.45 -42.69
CA GLY A 604 -68.68 18.55 -44.14
C GLY A 604 -69.52 17.52 -44.90
N THR A 605 -69.51 16.26 -44.47
CA THR A 605 -70.32 15.18 -45.07
C THR A 605 -71.83 15.43 -44.92
N LEU A 606 -72.28 15.86 -43.73
CA LEU A 606 -73.70 16.13 -43.47
C LEU A 606 -74.21 17.40 -44.17
N SER A 607 -73.33 18.39 -44.40
CA SER A 607 -73.70 19.67 -45.02
C SER A 607 -74.26 19.50 -46.44
N ALA A 608 -73.72 18.56 -47.23
CA ALA A 608 -74.22 18.27 -48.58
C ALA A 608 -75.66 17.71 -48.56
N GLY A 609 -75.96 16.80 -47.61
CA GLY A 609 -77.32 16.28 -47.41
C GLY A 609 -78.29 17.35 -46.94
N MET A 610 -77.89 18.17 -45.96
CA MET A 610 -78.73 19.27 -45.44
C MET A 610 -78.99 20.35 -46.49
N ALA A 611 -78.01 20.68 -47.33
CA ALA A 611 -78.21 21.64 -48.43
C ALA A 611 -79.29 21.15 -49.41
N HIS A 612 -79.31 19.86 -49.73
CA HIS A 612 -80.39 19.26 -50.52
C HIS A 612 -81.74 19.32 -49.80
N GLU A 613 -81.79 19.02 -48.50
CA GLU A 613 -83.02 19.06 -47.71
C GLU A 613 -83.58 20.47 -47.49
N ILE A 614 -82.74 21.52 -47.44
CA ILE A 614 -83.16 22.93 -47.38
C ILE A 614 -83.62 23.43 -48.75
N LYS A 615 -82.99 22.95 -49.84
CA LYS A 615 -83.39 23.34 -51.21
C LYS A 615 -84.82 22.91 -51.53
N ASN A 616 -85.24 21.75 -51.04
CA ASN A 616 -86.58 21.20 -51.28
C ASN A 616 -87.73 22.13 -50.83
N PRO A 617 -87.82 22.58 -49.57
CA PRO A 617 -88.84 23.52 -49.11
C PRO A 617 -88.72 24.89 -49.80
N LEU A 618 -87.51 25.37 -50.10
CA LEU A 618 -87.32 26.62 -50.84
C LEU A 618 -87.89 26.55 -52.27
N VAL A 619 -87.72 25.43 -52.97
CA VAL A 619 -88.33 25.21 -54.28
C VAL A 619 -89.85 25.22 -54.17
N SER A 620 -90.40 24.54 -53.16
CA SER A 620 -91.85 24.54 -52.87
C SER A 620 -92.38 25.97 -52.67
N ILE A 621 -91.80 26.73 -51.74
CA ILE A 621 -92.16 28.13 -51.48
C ILE A 621 -92.07 28.98 -52.76
N LYS A 622 -91.00 28.81 -53.54
CA LYS A 622 -90.81 29.54 -54.80
C LYS A 622 -91.91 29.23 -55.82
N THR A 623 -92.23 27.96 -56.04
CA THR A 623 -93.28 27.53 -56.98
C THR A 623 -94.63 28.13 -56.57
N PHE A 624 -94.98 28.01 -55.30
CA PHE A 624 -96.20 28.60 -54.76
C PHE A 624 -96.23 30.12 -54.92
N ALA A 625 -95.10 30.81 -54.67
CA ALA A 625 -95.01 32.27 -54.79
C ALA A 625 -95.12 32.73 -56.25
N GLN A 626 -94.60 31.95 -57.20
CA GLN A 626 -94.72 32.22 -58.63
C GLN A 626 -96.15 32.02 -59.15
N LEU A 627 -96.90 31.09 -58.58
CA LEU A 627 -98.31 30.85 -58.92
C LEU A 627 -99.27 31.87 -58.28
N LEU A 628 -98.80 32.62 -57.28
CA LEU A 628 -99.62 33.56 -56.52
C LEU A 628 -100.25 34.67 -57.39
N PRO A 629 -99.54 35.33 -58.35
CA PRO A 629 -100.14 36.36 -59.21
C PRO A 629 -101.22 35.80 -60.14
N GLU A 630 -101.04 34.57 -60.64
CA GLU A 630 -101.99 33.93 -61.56
C GLU A 630 -103.25 33.42 -60.84
N ARG A 631 -103.11 32.96 -59.59
CA ARG A 631 -104.18 32.31 -58.82
C ARG A 631 -104.65 33.10 -57.60
N TYR A 632 -104.33 34.39 -57.53
CA TYR A 632 -104.60 35.23 -56.34
C TYR A 632 -106.09 35.27 -55.95
N HIS A 633 -106.98 35.26 -56.94
CA HIS A 633 -108.42 35.39 -56.71
C HIS A 633 -109.07 34.12 -56.12
N GLU A 634 -108.37 32.98 -56.13
CA GLU A 634 -108.85 31.73 -55.56
C GLU A 634 -108.65 31.72 -54.03
N SER A 635 -109.75 31.67 -53.26
CA SER A 635 -109.69 31.63 -51.78
C SER A 635 -108.93 30.43 -51.24
N ASP A 636 -109.15 29.27 -51.84
CA ASP A 636 -108.60 27.99 -51.37
C ASP A 636 -107.09 27.93 -51.61
N PHE A 637 -106.63 28.50 -52.74
CA PHE A 637 -105.20 28.65 -53.02
C PHE A 637 -104.54 29.59 -52.01
N ARG A 638 -105.13 30.75 -51.69
CA ARG A 638 -104.60 31.69 -50.70
C ARG A 638 -104.49 31.07 -49.30
N ALA A 639 -105.52 30.36 -48.85
CA ALA A 639 -105.50 29.68 -47.55
C ALA A 639 -104.41 28.60 -47.48
N THR A 640 -104.31 27.78 -48.54
CA THR A 640 -103.28 26.72 -48.66
C THR A 640 -101.88 27.32 -48.70
N PHE A 641 -101.67 28.36 -49.52
CA PHE A 641 -100.41 29.09 -49.66
C PHE A 641 -99.91 29.64 -48.31
N SER A 642 -100.76 30.35 -47.57
CA SER A 642 -100.40 30.92 -46.27
C SER A 642 -100.01 29.85 -45.25
N SER A 643 -100.71 28.71 -45.21
CA SER A 643 -100.37 27.62 -44.28
C SER A 643 -99.09 26.86 -44.65
N LEU A 644 -98.89 26.57 -45.94
CA LEU A 644 -97.73 25.81 -46.41
C LEU A 644 -96.42 26.60 -46.30
N ILE A 645 -96.44 27.90 -46.57
CA ILE A 645 -95.23 28.73 -46.46
C ILE A 645 -94.74 28.78 -45.02
N VAL A 646 -95.64 29.01 -44.06
CA VAL A 646 -95.27 29.05 -42.64
C VAL A 646 -94.65 27.70 -42.23
N HIS A 647 -95.28 26.59 -42.61
CA HIS A 647 -94.77 25.26 -42.32
C HIS A 647 -93.39 24.98 -42.95
N GLU A 648 -93.15 25.39 -44.19
CA GLU A 648 -91.85 25.17 -44.84
C GLU A 648 -90.75 26.11 -44.33
N ILE A 649 -91.10 27.32 -43.87
CA ILE A 649 -90.16 28.20 -43.16
C ILE A 649 -89.77 27.58 -41.81
N ASP A 650 -90.75 27.10 -41.02
CA ASP A 650 -90.50 26.43 -39.74
C ASP A 650 -89.63 25.18 -39.92
N ARG A 651 -89.83 24.44 -41.01
CA ARG A 651 -89.01 23.29 -41.36
C ARG A 651 -87.57 23.68 -41.66
N ILE A 652 -87.34 24.73 -42.45
CA ILE A 652 -85.99 25.25 -42.74
C ILE A 652 -85.32 25.70 -41.43
N ASP A 653 -86.03 26.42 -40.57
CA ASP A 653 -85.49 26.88 -39.29
C ASP A 653 -85.11 25.71 -38.37
N SER A 654 -85.92 24.65 -38.33
CA SER A 654 -85.60 23.42 -37.59
C SER A 654 -84.33 22.74 -38.11
N LEU A 655 -84.19 22.60 -39.44
CA LEU A 655 -83.01 22.00 -40.07
C LEU A 655 -81.73 22.82 -39.78
N VAL A 656 -81.81 24.15 -39.88
CA VAL A 656 -80.69 25.05 -39.57
C VAL A 656 -80.32 24.96 -38.08
N ASN A 657 -81.30 24.94 -37.18
CA ASN A 657 -81.07 24.82 -35.75
C ASN A 657 -80.45 23.47 -35.36
N GLN A 658 -80.82 22.37 -36.02
CA GLN A 658 -80.18 21.07 -35.82
C GLN A 658 -78.70 21.09 -36.22
N LEU A 659 -78.37 21.69 -37.37
CA LEU A 659 -76.98 21.84 -37.83
C LEU A 659 -76.14 22.70 -36.86
N LEU A 660 -76.70 23.82 -36.37
CA LEU A 660 -76.04 24.71 -35.42
C LEU A 660 -75.78 24.05 -34.06
N ARG A 661 -76.75 23.27 -33.56
CA ARG A 661 -76.60 22.51 -32.30
C ARG A 661 -75.48 21.45 -32.40
N PHE A 662 -75.32 20.81 -33.56
CA PHE A 662 -74.24 19.85 -33.79
C PHE A 662 -72.87 20.54 -33.92
N ALA A 663 -72.81 21.70 -34.60
CA ALA A 663 -71.58 22.46 -34.79
C ALA A 663 -71.06 23.11 -33.48
N ARG A 664 -71.96 23.51 -32.59
CA ARG A 664 -71.61 24.18 -31.33
C ARG A 664 -72.46 23.66 -30.17
N PRO A 665 -72.13 22.48 -29.62
CA PRO A 665 -72.83 21.98 -28.45
C PRO A 665 -72.62 22.92 -27.26
N ALA A 666 -73.69 23.17 -26.51
CA ALA A 666 -73.61 23.87 -25.24
C ALA A 666 -72.69 23.08 -24.28
N LYS A 667 -71.92 23.79 -23.45
CA LYS A 667 -71.15 23.13 -22.38
C LYS A 667 -72.16 22.42 -21.45
N PRO A 668 -72.07 21.09 -21.27
CA PRO A 668 -72.98 20.38 -20.39
C PRO A 668 -72.76 20.85 -18.95
N LEU A 669 -73.85 21.21 -18.26
CA LEU A 669 -73.84 21.48 -16.83
C LEU A 669 -74.06 20.16 -16.11
N LEU A 670 -72.96 19.54 -15.69
CA LEU A 670 -73.02 18.29 -14.93
C LEU A 670 -73.54 18.58 -13.52
N ARG A 671 -74.57 17.83 -13.11
CA ARG A 671 -75.18 17.91 -11.77
C ARG A 671 -75.54 16.50 -11.30
N PRO A 672 -75.47 16.20 -9.99
CA PRO A 672 -75.96 14.94 -9.46
C PRO A 672 -77.43 14.74 -9.85
N MET A 673 -77.75 13.60 -10.45
CA MET A 673 -79.12 13.28 -10.85
C MET A 673 -79.40 11.78 -10.77
N HIS A 674 -80.67 11.45 -10.53
CA HIS A 674 -81.15 10.08 -10.54
C HIS A 674 -81.48 9.63 -11.97
N VAL A 675 -80.76 8.63 -12.45
CA VAL A 675 -80.91 8.12 -13.83
C VAL A 675 -82.33 7.64 -14.10
N HIS A 676 -82.94 6.99 -13.10
CA HIS A 676 -84.31 6.50 -13.16
C HIS A 676 -85.32 7.62 -13.46
N GLU A 677 -85.19 8.78 -12.80
CA GLU A 677 -86.08 9.92 -13.05
C GLU A 677 -85.93 10.47 -14.47
N VAL A 678 -84.70 10.53 -14.98
CA VAL A 678 -84.43 11.01 -16.34
C VAL A 678 -85.05 10.06 -17.36
N LEU A 679 -84.88 8.74 -17.16
CA LEU A 679 -85.47 7.72 -18.02
C LEU A 679 -87.00 7.79 -18.00
N GLU A 680 -87.61 7.89 -16.83
CA GLU A 680 -89.07 7.96 -16.68
C GLU A 680 -89.65 9.19 -17.38
N LYS A 681 -89.09 10.38 -17.11
CA LYS A 681 -89.49 11.64 -17.78
C LYS A 681 -89.33 11.54 -19.29
N THR A 682 -88.27 10.90 -19.76
CA THR A 682 -88.04 10.72 -21.21
C THR A 682 -89.05 9.74 -21.82
N LEU A 683 -89.37 8.65 -21.13
CA LEU A 683 -90.35 7.66 -21.59
C LEU A 683 -91.77 8.26 -21.64
N GLN A 684 -92.14 9.11 -20.69
CA GLN A 684 -93.41 9.86 -20.70
C GLN A 684 -93.54 10.73 -21.96
N LEU A 685 -92.47 11.43 -22.36
CA LEU A 685 -92.48 12.27 -23.56
C LEU A 685 -92.73 11.48 -24.86
N VAL A 686 -92.33 10.20 -24.91
CA VAL A 686 -92.45 9.36 -26.11
C VAL A 686 -93.65 8.42 -26.03
N GLN A 687 -94.27 8.27 -24.86
CA GLN A 687 -95.37 7.33 -24.59
C GLN A 687 -96.55 7.47 -25.57
N HIS A 688 -96.93 8.71 -25.90
CA HIS A 688 -98.01 8.96 -26.86
C HIS A 688 -97.68 8.44 -28.26
N ARG A 689 -96.43 8.59 -28.72
CA ARG A 689 -95.99 8.08 -30.02
C ARG A 689 -95.88 6.55 -30.04
N LEU A 690 -95.48 5.94 -28.92
CA LEU A 690 -95.45 4.48 -28.78
C LEU A 690 -96.86 3.89 -28.88
N TYR A 691 -97.84 4.53 -28.25
CA TYR A 691 -99.24 4.13 -28.34
C TYR A 691 -99.78 4.25 -29.76
N GLN A 692 -99.54 5.38 -30.45
CA GLN A 692 -99.98 5.57 -31.84
C GLN A 692 -99.38 4.56 -32.83
N LYS A 693 -98.18 4.03 -32.54
CA LYS A 693 -97.49 3.05 -33.39
C LYS A 693 -97.66 1.61 -32.90
N GLU A 694 -98.52 1.37 -31.92
CA GLU A 694 -98.78 0.05 -31.33
C GLU A 694 -97.52 -0.67 -30.80
N ILE A 695 -96.54 0.10 -30.30
CA ILE A 695 -95.29 -0.46 -29.78
C ILE A 695 -95.44 -0.79 -28.29
N LYS A 696 -95.29 -2.06 -27.94
CA LYS A 696 -95.32 -2.53 -26.54
C LYS A 696 -93.98 -2.26 -25.85
N LEU A 697 -93.97 -1.32 -24.91
CA LEU A 697 -92.80 -1.00 -24.08
C LEU A 697 -92.74 -1.94 -22.86
N THR A 698 -91.59 -2.60 -22.65
CA THR A 698 -91.29 -3.38 -21.43
C THR A 698 -90.08 -2.75 -20.75
N GLN A 699 -90.17 -2.49 -19.44
CA GLN A 699 -89.10 -1.86 -18.68
C GLN A 699 -88.54 -2.84 -17.65
N THR A 700 -87.22 -3.04 -17.67
CA THR A 700 -86.48 -3.82 -16.68
C THR A 700 -85.26 -3.00 -16.26
N LEU A 701 -85.27 -2.50 -15.03
CA LEU A 701 -84.21 -1.64 -14.50
C LEU A 701 -83.53 -2.39 -13.34
N GLU A 702 -82.26 -2.77 -13.52
CA GLU A 702 -81.50 -3.63 -12.58
C GLU A 702 -80.50 -2.85 -11.70
N ALA A 703 -80.45 -1.52 -11.83
CA ALA A 703 -79.49 -0.67 -11.13
C ALA A 703 -80.05 -0.11 -9.81
N SER A 704 -79.30 -0.16 -8.71
CA SER A 704 -79.72 0.32 -7.39
C SER A 704 -79.61 1.85 -7.29
N LEU A 705 -80.74 2.59 -7.31
CA LEU A 705 -80.88 4.04 -7.00
C LEU A 705 -79.62 4.90 -7.29
N ASP A 706 -79.06 4.77 -8.49
CA ASP A 706 -77.80 5.41 -8.84
C ASP A 706 -77.96 6.93 -8.98
N THR A 707 -77.40 7.64 -8.00
CA THR A 707 -77.12 9.06 -8.12
C THR A 707 -75.79 9.17 -8.84
N ILE A 708 -75.81 9.44 -10.15
CA ILE A 708 -74.56 9.68 -10.89
C ILE A 708 -74.01 11.02 -10.41
N ARG A 709 -72.88 11.00 -9.72
CA ARG A 709 -72.13 12.20 -9.33
C ARG A 709 -71.14 12.54 -10.43
N ALA A 710 -71.02 13.83 -10.74
CA ALA A 710 -70.16 14.35 -11.79
C ALA A 710 -68.67 14.28 -11.42
#